data_AF-A0A6P8JJG5-F1
#
_entry.id   AF-A0A6P8JJG5-F1
#
_cell.length_a   1.000
_cell.length_b   1.000
_cell.length_c   1.000
_cell.angle_alpha   90.00
_cell.angle_beta   90.00
_cell.angle_gamma   90.00
#
_symmetry.space_group_name_H-M   'P 1'
#
loop_
_entity.id
_entity.type
_entity.pdbx_description
1 polymer ?
#
loop_
_entity_poly.entity_id
_entity_poly.type
_entity_poly.pdbx_seq_one_letter_code
_entity_poly.pdbx_strand_id
1 'polypeptide(L)'
;MSAVKESKALIKDIRETIKLGKHAEAIPKCQRLLKSEPENAMGYLLLGAAYQNIDKVEAAKNLRQCIKCTEGPAPAALLGLANCAPSNELPEIYDQLADLQPEQSLNYCEKLFNLASDSNVAPLCFTVLKKRVQDTENGNFTKIQEYLGRIWVSNDLEIAPEDTQLYKTTMEALLQTSEPSARSVVYKRYLKWLYKKQDYKSCVRHACNMIESHPKDVYGFEWICKTYCEHHEQSEIDLWQQELRHPVQVYAEQLLELNPNSNLALLVNALDLFAEGQLVASRQLALQAQKSQPAYKVTLELLARIHMELGAYKLSLQLWQEIGQENDAFALCLSHEKSVSKLREAVKILQTLENSEGNIKTLARCYFKLGELHLLKDLPLDDLTKAEFVLSPSEALQEIADCESFEAYLLCGKLHMALKNYSDALNYVLKATRLRPHFSECFDYLGRLYPLATGDISRARKCYEKCISLNPLAEEAVDALSFIYQELGEEELNEALLLNTLSHLDSNESIRLQYKLGLHFLHVKKWDNAIQCFRIAIKNDSRCISYWESLGDAYAGRGSYNSAIRVFQKILELSPENNYALLQIASVKTTIRMYTESIEDYDTLLKRNPSYLPGLRGAAEAHIGIANSLKSQNLYGRCKEHFQLALEHLQIAFLQREAQGMVWLWRLSANIFVQTAQLPHSLANLDVAGNLAKREEAIAYLSRKDLLQLAQRFYLCALKLKQNTYLWYELSLASYYSAILIPEDAKAHLETATKACKMAIKEHSNRWQNWNLLGVINMHSENENLPLAQHCFIQAVMLEKKCYIAWTNLGVLYIKLNEVRLANEAFTRAQQSSPVYANAWIGQAMVAESIGDREEAFDLFRHCQQFDYHPEAALGFAHWVCEMLSTPGSGDKPRIKHAIEHMYADVHALDAINWYVQNEETEATTASLSFQGFLYARKKLYRQAIEAFTRACKLCEPGADRDKLYTNLGYLYLKIDQPEQAAHALNTVAHATFKPIIGLAQAYYRAGQLQESYSIYNSVLANVVDHGDDKAATILVAMASMIYDFQGEADTKTLLYQCVLLKEVPIQALYSALALGILHRDNALIHTILAELNAYAFKKEYCADVSYLTAHYILINEGARRALCYLQTRIRMFPHSRNLRSVVLKFLLDYFSDDQAYRLATSNMGRITLTLGHTKQQNSILASEEALTTIYASQAVSPVDKTCSMKLLQRAILLSPTDQRARQLLSAIIANS
;
A
#
# COMPACT_ATOMS: atom_id res chain seq x y z
N MET A 1 -23.40 -17.13 -110.22
CA MET A 1 -24.66 -17.81 -109.83
C MET A 1 -24.47 -19.03 -108.93
N SER A 2 -23.25 -19.57 -108.75
CA SER A 2 -22.97 -20.62 -107.75
C SER A 2 -22.96 -20.07 -106.30
N ALA A 3 -22.35 -18.90 -106.06
CA ALA A 3 -22.20 -18.32 -104.72
C ALA A 3 -23.53 -17.96 -103.99
N VAL A 4 -24.58 -17.52 -104.71
CA VAL A 4 -25.89 -17.16 -104.13
C VAL A 4 -26.75 -18.39 -103.80
N LYS A 5 -26.55 -19.50 -104.53
CA LYS A 5 -27.18 -20.78 -104.20
C LYS A 5 -26.49 -21.41 -102.98
N GLU A 6 -25.17 -21.26 -102.90
CA GLU A 6 -24.38 -21.69 -101.73
C GLU A 6 -24.76 -20.91 -100.47
N SER A 7 -24.95 -19.59 -100.52
CA SER A 7 -25.36 -18.79 -99.34
C SER A 7 -26.76 -19.13 -98.85
N LYS A 8 -27.74 -19.35 -99.73
CA LYS A 8 -29.09 -19.80 -99.35
C LYS A 8 -29.11 -21.21 -98.76
N ALA A 9 -28.30 -22.12 -99.30
CA ALA A 9 -28.13 -23.45 -98.74
C ALA A 9 -27.47 -23.39 -97.35
N LEU A 10 -26.45 -22.53 -97.19
CA LEU A 10 -25.78 -22.30 -95.91
C LEU A 10 -26.73 -21.70 -94.86
N ILE A 11 -27.59 -20.75 -95.23
CA ILE A 11 -28.60 -20.16 -94.33
C ILE A 11 -29.62 -21.21 -93.87
N LYS A 12 -30.02 -22.12 -94.76
CA LYS A 12 -30.95 -23.21 -94.43
C LYS A 12 -30.30 -24.22 -93.49
N ASP A 13 -29.06 -24.62 -93.77
CA ASP A 13 -28.25 -25.49 -92.90
C ASP A 13 -28.03 -24.84 -91.51
N ILE A 14 -27.69 -23.54 -91.47
CA ILE A 14 -27.57 -22.77 -90.22
C ILE A 14 -28.89 -22.80 -89.44
N ARG A 15 -30.04 -22.52 -90.07
CA ARG A 15 -31.35 -22.56 -89.41
C ARG A 15 -31.68 -23.95 -88.87
N GLU A 16 -31.37 -25.01 -89.60
CA GLU A 16 -31.57 -26.39 -89.14
C GLU A 16 -30.63 -26.73 -87.98
N THR A 17 -29.36 -26.31 -88.02
CA THR A 17 -28.43 -26.50 -86.89
C THR A 17 -28.85 -25.77 -85.62
N ILE A 18 -29.42 -24.57 -85.74
CA ILE A 18 -29.98 -23.82 -84.61
C ILE A 18 -31.23 -24.52 -84.07
N LYS A 19 -32.12 -25.04 -84.95
CA LYS A 19 -33.29 -25.82 -84.53
C LYS A 19 -32.92 -27.13 -83.82
N LEU A 20 -31.78 -27.74 -84.19
CA LEU A 20 -31.25 -28.95 -83.55
C LEU A 20 -30.51 -28.66 -82.23
N GLY A 21 -30.47 -27.40 -81.76
CA GLY A 21 -29.84 -27.02 -80.49
C GLY A 21 -28.30 -26.98 -80.53
N LYS A 22 -27.67 -27.16 -81.69
CA LYS A 22 -26.21 -27.19 -81.85
C LYS A 22 -25.63 -25.80 -82.12
N HIS A 23 -25.80 -24.91 -81.15
CA HIS A 23 -25.46 -23.49 -81.30
C HIS A 23 -23.96 -23.22 -81.53
N ALA A 24 -23.06 -24.00 -80.92
CA ALA A 24 -21.61 -23.85 -81.10
C ALA A 24 -21.13 -24.22 -82.52
N GLU A 25 -21.81 -25.16 -83.17
CA GLU A 25 -21.53 -25.55 -84.56
C GLU A 25 -22.09 -24.54 -85.57
N ALA A 26 -23.15 -23.81 -85.21
CA ALA A 26 -23.77 -22.78 -86.04
C ALA A 26 -22.93 -21.49 -86.14
N ILE A 27 -22.21 -21.11 -85.07
CA ILE A 27 -21.36 -19.90 -85.03
C ILE A 27 -20.33 -19.83 -86.17
N PRO A 28 -19.44 -20.83 -86.37
CA PRO A 28 -18.46 -20.76 -87.44
C PRO A 28 -19.12 -20.79 -88.82
N LYS A 29 -20.30 -21.40 -88.97
CA LYS A 29 -21.08 -21.38 -90.22
C LYS A 29 -21.64 -19.98 -90.50
N CYS A 30 -22.19 -19.32 -89.49
CA CYS A 30 -22.65 -17.93 -89.59
C CYS A 30 -21.50 -16.95 -89.84
N GLN A 31 -20.33 -17.13 -89.20
CA GLN A 31 -19.15 -16.31 -89.46
C GLN A 31 -18.60 -16.55 -90.87
N ARG A 32 -18.68 -17.77 -91.40
CA ARG A 32 -18.37 -18.04 -92.82
C ARG A 32 -19.34 -17.31 -93.75
N LEU A 33 -20.64 -17.29 -93.44
CA LEU A 33 -21.64 -16.53 -94.20
C LEU A 33 -21.33 -15.03 -94.20
N LEU A 34 -21.00 -14.47 -93.04
CA LEU A 34 -20.68 -13.03 -92.90
C LEU A 34 -19.32 -12.65 -93.49
N LYS A 35 -18.37 -13.60 -93.56
CA LYS A 35 -17.13 -13.40 -94.33
C LYS A 35 -17.38 -13.35 -95.84
N SER A 36 -18.37 -14.10 -96.34
CA SER A 36 -18.75 -14.03 -97.77
C SER A 36 -19.65 -12.84 -98.10
N GLU A 37 -20.53 -12.44 -97.18
CA GLU A 37 -21.49 -11.34 -97.34
C GLU A 37 -21.54 -10.50 -96.04
N PRO A 38 -20.73 -9.44 -95.92
CA PRO A 38 -20.60 -8.68 -94.68
C PRO A 38 -21.84 -7.85 -94.33
N GLU A 39 -22.73 -7.52 -95.28
CA GLU A 39 -23.95 -6.74 -95.04
C GLU A 39 -25.23 -7.60 -95.01
N ASN A 40 -25.12 -8.89 -94.69
CA ASN A 40 -26.29 -9.77 -94.65
C ASN A 40 -27.03 -9.70 -93.29
N ALA A 41 -28.16 -8.98 -93.25
CA ALA A 41 -29.00 -8.85 -92.05
C ALA A 41 -29.47 -10.20 -91.49
N MET A 42 -29.82 -11.17 -92.35
CA MET A 42 -30.21 -12.51 -91.91
C MET A 42 -29.03 -13.29 -91.32
N GLY A 43 -27.82 -13.03 -91.78
CA GLY A 43 -26.59 -13.58 -91.21
C GLY A 43 -26.37 -13.10 -89.77
N TYR A 44 -26.52 -11.79 -89.53
CA TYR A 44 -26.43 -11.20 -88.20
C TYR A 44 -27.58 -11.62 -87.27
N LEU A 45 -28.80 -11.80 -87.79
CA LEU A 45 -29.94 -12.31 -87.01
C LEU A 45 -29.72 -13.76 -86.56
N LEU A 46 -29.25 -14.63 -87.45
CA LEU A 46 -28.95 -16.03 -87.13
C LEU A 46 -27.71 -16.18 -86.25
N LEU A 47 -26.72 -15.31 -86.42
CA LEU A 47 -25.56 -15.22 -85.52
C LEU A 47 -25.99 -14.76 -84.12
N GLY A 48 -26.83 -13.74 -84.04
CA GLY A 48 -27.47 -13.29 -82.81
C GLY A 48 -28.21 -14.44 -82.11
N ALA A 49 -29.10 -15.13 -82.82
CA ALA A 49 -29.85 -16.28 -82.32
C ALA A 49 -28.96 -17.46 -81.87
N ALA A 50 -27.84 -17.71 -82.53
CA ALA A 50 -26.88 -18.74 -82.11
C ALA A 50 -26.14 -18.34 -80.82
N TYR A 51 -25.80 -17.05 -80.66
CA TYR A 51 -25.13 -16.55 -79.45
C TYR A 51 -26.07 -16.36 -78.25
N GLN A 52 -27.39 -16.26 -78.43
CA GLN A 52 -28.35 -16.00 -77.32
C GLN A 52 -28.17 -16.94 -76.12
N ASN A 53 -27.84 -18.21 -76.37
CA ASN A 53 -27.65 -19.23 -75.33
C ASN A 53 -26.19 -19.41 -74.88
N ILE A 54 -25.22 -18.83 -75.60
CA ILE A 54 -23.78 -19.01 -75.37
C ILE A 54 -23.17 -17.75 -74.74
N ASP A 55 -23.34 -16.60 -75.40
CA ASP A 55 -22.83 -15.32 -74.95
C ASP A 55 -23.82 -14.20 -75.28
N LYS A 56 -24.53 -13.75 -74.25
CA LYS A 56 -25.60 -12.72 -74.38
C LYS A 56 -25.05 -11.37 -74.84
N VAL A 57 -23.79 -11.05 -74.53
CA VAL A 57 -23.18 -9.75 -74.88
C VAL A 57 -22.87 -9.70 -76.37
N GLU A 58 -22.28 -10.77 -76.91
CA GLU A 58 -22.06 -10.91 -78.35
C GLU A 58 -23.38 -11.08 -79.12
N ALA A 59 -24.39 -11.74 -78.54
CA ALA A 59 -25.74 -11.79 -79.12
C ALA A 59 -26.33 -10.38 -79.27
N ALA A 60 -26.26 -9.54 -78.22
CA ALA A 60 -26.77 -8.17 -78.25
C ALA A 60 -26.02 -7.29 -79.27
N LYS A 61 -24.69 -7.40 -79.39
CA LYS A 61 -23.91 -6.66 -80.40
C LYS A 61 -24.33 -7.02 -81.83
N ASN A 62 -24.48 -8.31 -82.13
CA ASN A 62 -24.85 -8.79 -83.45
C ASN A 62 -26.31 -8.45 -83.80
N LEU A 63 -27.22 -8.48 -82.83
CA LEU A 63 -28.61 -8.04 -83.02
C LEU A 63 -28.73 -6.52 -83.21
N ARG A 64 -27.89 -5.71 -82.55
CA ARG A 64 -27.79 -4.25 -82.82
C ARG A 64 -27.28 -3.98 -84.23
N GLN A 65 -26.28 -4.74 -84.70
CA GLN A 65 -25.81 -4.65 -86.09
C GLN A 65 -26.90 -5.10 -87.07
N CYS A 66 -27.69 -6.12 -86.72
CA CYS A 66 -28.85 -6.52 -87.51
C CYS A 66 -29.85 -5.37 -87.69
N ILE A 67 -30.19 -4.63 -86.63
CA ILE A 67 -31.09 -3.47 -86.72
C ILE A 67 -30.51 -2.37 -87.61
N LYS A 68 -29.18 -2.13 -87.54
CA LYS A 68 -28.51 -1.13 -88.39
C LYS A 68 -28.50 -1.50 -89.87
N CYS A 69 -28.42 -2.79 -90.20
CA CYS A 69 -28.37 -3.27 -91.58
C CYS A 69 -29.77 -3.46 -92.21
N THR A 70 -30.86 -3.30 -91.46
CA THR A 70 -32.23 -3.43 -91.97
C THR A 70 -32.86 -2.05 -92.20
N GLU A 71 -33.32 -1.79 -93.43
CA GLU A 71 -34.17 -0.64 -93.75
C GLU A 71 -35.62 -0.92 -93.29
N GLY A 72 -35.88 -0.83 -91.99
CA GLY A 72 -37.21 -0.97 -91.38
C GLY A 72 -37.21 -1.69 -90.02
N PRO A 73 -38.27 -1.54 -89.19
CA PRO A 73 -38.31 -2.14 -87.86
C PRO A 73 -38.31 -3.66 -87.98
N ALA A 74 -37.29 -4.31 -87.44
CA ALA A 74 -37.16 -5.76 -87.42
C ALA A 74 -37.73 -6.31 -86.09
N PRO A 75 -38.99 -6.79 -86.03
CA PRO A 75 -39.64 -7.17 -84.77
C PRO A 75 -38.94 -8.38 -84.13
N ALA A 76 -38.44 -9.29 -84.97
CA ALA A 76 -37.67 -10.44 -84.52
C ALA A 76 -36.31 -10.04 -83.88
N ALA A 77 -35.68 -8.96 -84.35
CA ALA A 77 -34.44 -8.47 -83.78
C ALA A 77 -34.68 -7.74 -82.45
N LEU A 78 -35.75 -6.94 -82.34
CA LEU A 78 -36.15 -6.28 -81.09
C LEU A 78 -36.62 -7.28 -80.02
N LEU A 79 -37.36 -8.32 -80.41
CA LEU A 79 -37.72 -9.44 -79.51
C LEU A 79 -36.48 -10.23 -79.08
N GLY A 80 -35.52 -10.44 -79.97
CA GLY A 80 -34.24 -11.05 -79.65
C GLY A 80 -33.39 -10.18 -78.71
N LEU A 81 -33.42 -8.86 -78.87
CA LEU A 81 -32.75 -7.89 -78.01
C LEU A 81 -33.39 -7.78 -76.65
N ALA A 82 -34.73 -7.85 -76.54
CA ALA A 82 -35.43 -7.88 -75.26
C ALA A 82 -34.99 -9.05 -74.35
N ASN A 83 -34.47 -10.14 -74.92
CA ASN A 83 -33.96 -11.29 -74.15
C ASN A 83 -32.46 -11.20 -73.80
N CYS A 84 -31.72 -10.28 -74.42
CA CYS A 84 -30.25 -10.25 -74.35
C CYS A 84 -29.65 -8.89 -73.97
N ALA A 85 -30.42 -7.81 -74.06
CA ALA A 85 -29.97 -6.46 -73.76
C ALA A 85 -29.77 -6.27 -72.24
N PRO A 86 -28.83 -5.39 -71.84
CA PRO A 86 -28.68 -4.99 -70.44
C PRO A 86 -29.94 -4.26 -69.94
N SER A 87 -30.23 -4.37 -68.64
CA SER A 87 -31.46 -3.89 -68.01
C SER A 87 -31.74 -2.40 -68.22
N ASN A 88 -30.71 -1.57 -68.42
CA ASN A 88 -30.84 -0.13 -68.64
C ASN A 88 -31.46 0.25 -70.00
N GLU A 89 -31.33 -0.60 -71.02
CA GLU A 89 -31.82 -0.33 -72.38
C GLU A 89 -33.23 -0.93 -72.62
N LEU A 90 -33.66 -1.85 -71.75
CA LEU A 90 -34.96 -2.52 -71.86
C LEU A 90 -36.17 -1.58 -71.82
N PRO A 91 -36.19 -0.47 -71.04
CA PRO A 91 -37.36 0.42 -71.00
C PRO A 91 -37.68 1.06 -72.35
N GLU A 92 -36.66 1.53 -73.07
CA GLU A 92 -36.82 2.12 -74.41
C GLU A 92 -37.19 1.06 -75.44
N ILE A 93 -36.63 -0.15 -75.35
CA ILE A 93 -36.96 -1.28 -76.23
C ILE A 93 -38.42 -1.72 -76.02
N TYR A 94 -38.90 -1.76 -74.78
CA TYR A 94 -40.30 -2.07 -74.49
C TYR A 94 -41.27 -0.97 -74.90
N ASP A 95 -40.87 0.30 -74.84
CA ASP A 95 -41.66 1.41 -75.37
C ASP A 95 -41.85 1.27 -76.90
N GLN A 96 -40.75 1.03 -77.62
CA GLN A 96 -40.78 0.79 -79.07
C GLN A 96 -41.56 -0.47 -79.46
N LEU A 97 -41.47 -1.56 -78.67
CA LEU A 97 -42.25 -2.77 -78.90
C LEU A 97 -43.75 -2.58 -78.60
N ALA A 98 -44.08 -1.78 -77.59
CA ALA A 98 -45.47 -1.49 -77.23
C ALA A 98 -46.16 -0.58 -78.25
N ASP A 99 -45.41 0.28 -78.96
CA ASP A 99 -45.94 1.07 -80.09
C ASP A 99 -46.16 0.21 -81.35
N LEU A 100 -45.28 -0.77 -81.60
CA LEU A 100 -45.38 -1.67 -82.76
C LEU A 100 -46.44 -2.77 -82.56
N GLN A 101 -46.77 -3.14 -81.31
CA GLN A 101 -47.74 -4.19 -80.96
C GLN A 101 -48.76 -3.69 -79.92
N PRO A 102 -49.78 -2.91 -80.33
CA PRO A 102 -50.75 -2.30 -79.41
C PRO A 102 -51.57 -3.33 -78.62
N GLU A 103 -51.83 -4.53 -79.18
CA GLU A 103 -52.56 -5.62 -78.52
C GLU A 103 -51.81 -6.23 -77.32
N GLN A 104 -50.47 -6.15 -77.30
CA GLN A 104 -49.62 -6.67 -76.21
C GLN A 104 -49.07 -5.57 -75.30
N SER A 105 -49.50 -4.31 -75.50
CA SER A 105 -49.04 -3.14 -74.74
C SER A 105 -49.15 -3.31 -73.22
N LEU A 106 -50.22 -3.95 -72.73
CA LEU A 106 -50.42 -4.20 -71.30
C LEU A 106 -49.38 -5.18 -70.73
N ASN A 107 -49.00 -6.22 -71.48
CA ASN A 107 -47.96 -7.16 -71.08
C ASN A 107 -46.57 -6.49 -71.04
N TYR A 108 -46.32 -5.52 -71.92
CA TYR A 108 -45.08 -4.74 -71.90
C TYR A 108 -45.06 -3.73 -70.75
N CYS A 109 -46.18 -3.08 -70.43
CA CYS A 109 -46.31 -2.25 -69.23
C CYS A 109 -46.14 -3.06 -67.94
N GLU A 110 -46.63 -4.29 -67.88
CA GLU A 110 -46.41 -5.20 -66.75
C GLU A 110 -44.94 -5.64 -66.64
N LYS A 111 -44.27 -5.90 -67.77
CA LYS A 111 -42.82 -6.14 -67.79
C LYS A 111 -42.01 -4.91 -67.38
N LEU A 112 -42.43 -3.71 -67.77
CA LEU A 112 -41.84 -2.44 -67.33
C LEU A 112 -42.01 -2.24 -65.82
N PHE A 113 -43.18 -2.58 -65.27
CA PHE A 113 -43.43 -2.57 -63.82
C PHE A 113 -42.53 -3.56 -63.09
N ASN A 114 -42.39 -4.80 -63.59
CA ASN A 114 -41.50 -5.79 -63.00
C ASN A 114 -40.02 -5.36 -63.08
N LEU A 115 -39.60 -4.72 -64.17
CA LEU A 115 -38.25 -4.12 -64.30
C LEU A 115 -38.03 -2.95 -63.34
N ALA A 116 -39.07 -2.20 -63.00
CA ALA A 116 -38.97 -1.09 -62.05
C ALA A 116 -38.68 -1.53 -60.61
N SER A 117 -38.54 -2.83 -60.35
CA SER A 117 -37.95 -3.34 -59.10
C SER A 117 -36.45 -3.02 -58.95
N ASP A 118 -35.73 -2.81 -60.07
CA ASP A 118 -34.35 -2.34 -60.04
C ASP A 118 -34.29 -0.81 -59.87
N SER A 119 -33.71 -0.33 -58.77
CA SER A 119 -33.67 1.09 -58.39
C SER A 119 -33.00 2.01 -59.43
N ASN A 120 -32.01 1.50 -60.17
CA ASN A 120 -31.28 2.27 -61.19
C ASN A 120 -32.10 2.48 -62.48
N VAL A 121 -33.06 1.59 -62.77
CA VAL A 121 -33.86 1.59 -64.02
C VAL A 121 -35.25 2.17 -63.76
N ALA A 122 -35.72 2.13 -62.51
CA ALA A 122 -36.99 2.68 -62.07
C ALA A 122 -37.31 4.11 -62.54
N PRO A 123 -36.37 5.09 -62.55
CA PRO A 123 -36.65 6.44 -63.04
C PRO A 123 -36.99 6.46 -64.53
N LEU A 124 -36.30 5.64 -65.34
CA LEU A 124 -36.55 5.53 -66.78
C LEU A 124 -37.90 4.87 -67.05
N CYS A 125 -38.20 3.74 -66.38
CA CYS A 125 -39.52 3.11 -66.44
C CYS A 125 -40.65 4.07 -66.03
N PHE A 126 -40.41 4.88 -64.99
CA PHE A 126 -41.35 5.89 -64.51
C PHE A 126 -41.61 6.97 -65.56
N THR A 127 -40.57 7.47 -66.26
CA THR A 127 -40.78 8.46 -67.34
C THR A 127 -41.57 7.90 -68.52
N VAL A 128 -41.35 6.64 -68.90
CA VAL A 128 -42.09 5.97 -69.98
C VAL A 128 -43.56 5.78 -69.59
N LEU A 129 -43.84 5.30 -68.38
CA LEU A 129 -45.21 5.16 -67.88
C LEU A 129 -45.90 6.52 -67.69
N LYS A 130 -45.16 7.56 -67.25
CA LYS A 130 -45.68 8.94 -67.11
C LYS A 130 -46.15 9.50 -68.45
N LYS A 131 -45.42 9.28 -69.55
CA LYS A 131 -45.84 9.69 -70.90
C LYS A 131 -47.17 9.04 -71.30
N ARG A 132 -47.33 7.74 -71.04
CA ARG A 132 -48.54 6.99 -71.43
C ARG A 132 -49.78 7.30 -70.59
N VAL A 133 -49.62 7.89 -69.40
CA VAL A 133 -50.73 8.37 -68.55
C VAL A 133 -51.29 9.71 -69.05
N GLN A 134 -50.57 10.45 -69.89
CA GLN A 134 -51.10 11.71 -70.45
C GLN A 134 -52.18 11.49 -71.53
N ASP A 135 -52.26 10.29 -72.11
CA ASP A 135 -53.27 9.90 -73.11
C ASP A 135 -54.53 9.31 -72.45
N THR A 136 -55.55 10.14 -72.24
CA THR A 136 -56.79 9.80 -71.50
C THR A 136 -57.75 8.88 -72.26
N GLU A 137 -57.51 8.60 -73.54
CA GLU A 137 -58.40 7.76 -74.39
C GLU A 137 -58.09 6.26 -74.30
N ASN A 138 -57.03 5.86 -73.59
CA ASN A 138 -56.66 4.46 -73.41
C ASN A 138 -57.56 3.76 -72.37
N GLY A 139 -58.29 2.71 -72.77
CA GLY A 139 -59.11 1.88 -71.87
C GLY A 139 -58.34 1.18 -70.73
N ASN A 140 -57.00 1.23 -70.76
CA ASN A 140 -56.08 0.69 -69.75
C ASN A 140 -55.56 1.73 -68.75
N PHE A 141 -56.01 2.99 -68.83
CA PHE A 141 -55.53 4.12 -68.02
C PHE A 141 -55.49 3.83 -66.51
N THR A 142 -56.54 3.23 -65.95
CA THR A 142 -56.65 2.96 -64.50
C THR A 142 -55.58 2.00 -63.99
N LYS A 143 -55.25 0.95 -64.75
CA LYS A 143 -54.19 -0.01 -64.39
C LYS A 143 -52.80 0.60 -64.56
N ILE A 144 -52.59 1.42 -65.58
CA ILE A 144 -51.31 2.12 -65.80
C ILE A 144 -51.08 3.15 -64.69
N GLN A 145 -52.12 3.88 -64.28
CA GLN A 145 -52.11 4.80 -63.16
C GLN A 145 -51.81 4.08 -61.83
N GLU A 146 -52.34 2.87 -61.64
CA GLU A 146 -52.02 2.01 -60.50
C GLU A 146 -50.55 1.56 -60.50
N TYR A 147 -50.01 1.12 -61.64
CA TYR A 147 -48.58 0.77 -61.74
C TYR A 147 -47.68 1.97 -61.49
N LEU A 148 -48.01 3.15 -62.03
CA LEU A 148 -47.29 4.40 -61.81
C LEU A 148 -47.26 4.75 -60.30
N GLY A 149 -48.41 4.67 -59.64
CA GLY A 149 -48.52 4.95 -58.21
C GLY A 149 -47.73 3.95 -57.35
N ARG A 150 -47.77 2.65 -57.68
CA ARG A 150 -47.01 1.62 -56.97
C ARG A 150 -45.50 1.81 -57.13
N ILE A 151 -45.03 2.18 -58.32
CA ILE A 151 -43.62 2.54 -58.58
C ILE A 151 -43.22 3.78 -57.78
N TRP A 152 -44.12 4.77 -57.71
CA TRP A 152 -43.90 5.98 -56.91
C TRP A 152 -43.62 5.62 -55.46
N VAL A 153 -44.43 4.72 -54.88
CA VAL A 153 -44.32 4.25 -53.49
C VAL A 153 -43.10 3.35 -53.27
N SER A 154 -42.79 2.42 -54.17
CA SER A 154 -41.72 1.43 -53.97
C SER A 154 -40.30 2.00 -54.06
N ASN A 155 -40.09 3.03 -54.90
CA ASN A 155 -38.75 3.52 -55.24
C ASN A 155 -38.40 4.92 -54.71
N ASP A 156 -39.22 5.49 -53.81
CA ASP A 156 -38.96 6.78 -53.14
C ASP A 156 -38.58 7.96 -54.07
N LEU A 157 -39.20 8.05 -55.25
CA LEU A 157 -38.97 9.14 -56.20
C LEU A 157 -39.47 10.51 -55.66
N GLU A 158 -38.71 11.58 -55.93
CA GLU A 158 -39.05 12.96 -55.59
C GLU A 158 -40.23 13.48 -56.43
N ILE A 159 -41.07 14.33 -55.82
CA ILE A 159 -42.27 14.87 -56.46
C ILE A 159 -41.96 16.24 -57.05
N ALA A 160 -41.96 16.35 -58.38
CA ALA A 160 -41.86 17.62 -59.07
C ALA A 160 -43.10 18.50 -58.81
N PRO A 161 -42.99 19.84 -58.78
CA PRO A 161 -44.12 20.73 -58.49
C PRO A 161 -45.29 20.59 -59.49
N GLU A 162 -44.98 20.24 -60.74
CA GLU A 162 -45.95 20.02 -61.82
C GLU A 162 -46.80 18.75 -61.62
N ASP A 163 -46.31 17.77 -60.85
CA ASP A 163 -46.95 16.46 -60.68
C ASP A 163 -47.82 16.37 -59.42
N THR A 164 -48.00 17.48 -58.67
CA THR A 164 -48.69 17.46 -57.37
C THR A 164 -50.17 17.07 -57.43
N GLN A 165 -50.88 17.48 -58.48
CA GLN A 165 -52.29 17.09 -58.69
C GLN A 165 -52.41 15.63 -59.11
N LEU A 166 -51.51 15.17 -59.99
CA LEU A 166 -51.43 13.77 -60.42
C LEU A 166 -51.06 12.86 -59.24
N TYR A 167 -50.18 13.31 -58.36
CA TYR A 167 -49.82 12.59 -57.14
C TYR A 167 -51.00 12.45 -56.18
N LYS A 168 -51.80 13.51 -55.99
CA LYS A 168 -53.00 13.46 -55.14
C LYS A 168 -54.03 12.45 -55.68
N THR A 169 -54.37 12.55 -56.97
CA THR A 169 -55.37 11.67 -57.60
C THR A 169 -54.91 10.22 -57.67
N THR A 170 -53.62 9.98 -57.93
CA THR A 170 -53.05 8.61 -57.96
C THR A 170 -52.99 7.97 -56.57
N MET A 171 -52.63 8.72 -55.53
CA MET A 171 -52.63 8.21 -54.15
C MET A 171 -54.05 7.92 -53.65
N GLU A 172 -55.02 8.78 -53.94
CA GLU A 172 -56.43 8.55 -53.59
C GLU A 172 -57.01 7.33 -54.34
N ALA A 173 -56.65 7.16 -55.62
CA ALA A 173 -57.04 5.98 -56.40
C ALA A 173 -56.42 4.68 -55.85
N LEU A 174 -55.13 4.70 -55.47
CA LEU A 174 -54.45 3.56 -54.86
C LEU A 174 -55.06 3.15 -53.52
N LEU A 175 -55.53 4.10 -52.71
CA LEU A 175 -56.20 3.81 -51.44
C LEU A 175 -57.53 3.07 -51.64
N GLN A 176 -58.20 3.24 -52.79
CA GLN A 176 -59.44 2.55 -53.12
C GLN A 176 -59.21 1.13 -53.67
N THR A 177 -58.15 0.91 -54.47
CA THR A 177 -57.93 -0.34 -55.22
C THR A 177 -57.01 -1.35 -54.55
N SER A 178 -56.07 -0.92 -53.71
CA SER A 178 -54.98 -1.79 -53.21
C SER A 178 -55.39 -2.74 -52.07
N GLU A 179 -54.60 -3.81 -51.87
CA GLU A 179 -54.70 -4.74 -50.73
C GLU A 179 -54.43 -4.06 -49.38
N PRO A 180 -54.99 -4.56 -48.26
CA PRO A 180 -54.86 -3.93 -46.93
C PRO A 180 -53.41 -3.68 -46.49
N SER A 181 -52.46 -4.57 -46.80
CA SER A 181 -51.04 -4.36 -46.49
C SER A 181 -50.43 -3.18 -47.26
N ALA A 182 -50.74 -3.07 -48.55
CA ALA A 182 -50.26 -2.00 -49.42
C ALA A 182 -50.88 -0.63 -49.07
N ARG A 183 -52.14 -0.60 -48.61
CA ARG A 183 -52.81 0.63 -48.15
C ARG A 183 -52.07 1.33 -47.02
N SER A 184 -51.52 0.57 -46.06
CA SER A 184 -50.76 1.12 -44.95
C SER A 184 -49.53 1.93 -45.40
N VAL A 185 -48.77 1.42 -46.37
CA VAL A 185 -47.57 2.07 -46.90
C VAL A 185 -47.93 3.35 -47.67
N VAL A 186 -49.04 3.31 -48.42
CA VAL A 186 -49.57 4.47 -49.14
C VAL A 186 -50.01 5.57 -48.17
N TYR A 187 -50.77 5.23 -47.11
CA TYR A 187 -51.15 6.17 -46.07
C TYR A 187 -49.94 6.82 -45.41
N LYS A 188 -48.91 6.04 -45.07
CA LYS A 188 -47.70 6.55 -44.40
C LYS A 188 -47.02 7.66 -45.21
N ARG A 189 -46.87 7.46 -46.51
CA ARG A 189 -46.24 8.45 -47.40
C ARG A 189 -47.13 9.64 -47.69
N TYR A 190 -48.44 9.40 -47.84
CA TYR A 190 -49.41 10.46 -48.15
C TYR A 190 -49.57 11.44 -46.98
N LEU A 191 -49.67 10.95 -45.74
CA LEU A 191 -49.75 11.80 -44.53
C LEU A 191 -48.52 12.70 -44.38
N LYS A 192 -47.31 12.13 -44.58
CA LYS A 192 -46.05 12.89 -44.54
C LYS A 192 -46.01 13.99 -45.60
N TRP A 193 -46.59 13.75 -46.77
CA TRP A 193 -46.66 14.75 -47.84
C TRP A 193 -47.69 15.85 -47.56
N LEU A 194 -48.91 15.49 -47.12
CA LEU A 194 -49.96 16.43 -46.76
C LEU A 194 -49.49 17.40 -45.67
N TYR A 195 -48.79 16.88 -44.67
CA TYR A 195 -48.22 17.68 -43.60
C TYR A 195 -47.16 18.69 -44.10
N LYS A 196 -46.27 18.27 -45.02
CA LYS A 196 -45.31 19.19 -45.65
C LYS A 196 -45.97 20.31 -46.46
N LYS A 197 -47.19 20.09 -46.96
CA LYS A 197 -48.00 21.06 -47.71
C LYS A 197 -48.89 21.93 -46.82
N GLN A 198 -48.85 21.76 -45.50
CA GLN A 198 -49.69 22.46 -44.51
C GLN A 198 -51.21 22.21 -44.66
N ASP A 199 -51.63 21.13 -45.32
CA ASP A 199 -53.05 20.73 -45.39
C ASP A 199 -53.41 19.80 -44.23
N TYR A 200 -53.53 20.38 -43.03
CA TYR A 200 -53.77 19.65 -41.79
C TYR A 200 -55.16 18.99 -41.73
N LYS A 201 -56.17 19.61 -42.35
CA LYS A 201 -57.54 19.08 -42.40
C LYS A 201 -57.59 17.73 -43.14
N SER A 202 -57.01 17.68 -44.33
CA SER A 202 -56.91 16.42 -45.09
C SER A 202 -56.02 15.41 -44.38
N CYS A 203 -54.92 15.86 -43.75
CA CYS A 203 -53.99 15.00 -43.02
C CYS A 203 -54.70 14.27 -41.85
N VAL A 204 -55.45 14.99 -41.02
CA VAL A 204 -56.16 14.41 -39.87
C VAL A 204 -57.27 13.46 -40.35
N ARG A 205 -58.04 13.85 -41.37
CA ARG A 205 -59.11 13.01 -41.94
C ARG A 205 -58.57 11.66 -42.46
N HIS A 206 -57.47 11.68 -43.22
CA HIS A 206 -56.86 10.45 -43.72
C HIS A 206 -56.15 9.64 -42.61
N ALA A 207 -55.64 10.29 -41.56
CA ALA A 207 -55.09 9.60 -40.39
C ALA A 207 -56.20 8.86 -39.62
N CYS A 208 -57.37 9.48 -39.41
CA CYS A 208 -58.53 8.80 -38.82
C CYS A 208 -58.98 7.60 -39.67
N ASN A 209 -59.05 7.75 -41.00
CA ASN A 209 -59.42 6.64 -41.89
C ASN A 209 -58.39 5.50 -41.86
N MET A 210 -57.10 5.82 -41.71
CA MET A 210 -56.04 4.83 -41.54
C MET A 210 -56.25 4.01 -40.26
N ILE A 211 -56.58 4.69 -39.14
CA ILE A 211 -56.84 4.03 -37.84
C ILE A 211 -58.02 3.05 -37.93
N GLU A 212 -59.09 3.40 -38.64
CA GLU A 212 -60.24 2.49 -38.82
C GLU A 212 -59.89 1.26 -39.66
N SER A 213 -59.11 1.46 -40.71
CA SER A 213 -58.68 0.37 -41.58
C SER A 213 -57.63 -0.53 -40.91
N HIS A 214 -56.78 0.03 -40.05
CA HIS A 214 -55.65 -0.64 -39.40
C HIS A 214 -55.48 -0.19 -37.95
N PRO A 215 -56.31 -0.68 -37.02
CA PRO A 215 -56.29 -0.25 -35.62
C PRO A 215 -55.01 -0.65 -34.86
N LYS A 216 -54.20 -1.55 -35.43
CA LYS A 216 -52.91 -1.97 -34.85
C LYS A 216 -51.70 -1.17 -35.33
N ASP A 217 -51.85 -0.29 -36.33
CA ASP A 217 -50.73 0.49 -36.87
C ASP A 217 -50.64 1.85 -36.16
N VAL A 218 -49.48 2.10 -35.56
CA VAL A 218 -49.17 3.22 -34.66
C VAL A 218 -49.10 4.56 -35.41
N TYR A 219 -48.80 4.53 -36.71
CA TYR A 219 -48.46 5.73 -37.49
C TYR A 219 -49.60 6.74 -37.63
N GLY A 220 -50.85 6.28 -37.75
CA GLY A 220 -52.01 7.17 -37.83
C GLY A 220 -52.21 7.98 -36.54
N PHE A 221 -52.04 7.31 -35.40
CA PHE A 221 -52.11 7.94 -34.08
C PHE A 221 -50.96 8.94 -33.85
N GLU A 222 -49.74 8.61 -34.28
CA GLU A 222 -48.58 9.50 -34.16
C GLU A 222 -48.77 10.84 -34.88
N TRP A 223 -49.31 10.83 -36.10
CA TRP A 223 -49.52 12.07 -36.85
C TRP A 223 -50.62 12.95 -36.24
N ILE A 224 -51.68 12.37 -35.68
CA ILE A 224 -52.72 13.13 -34.95
C ILE A 224 -52.12 13.78 -33.70
N CYS A 225 -51.34 13.03 -32.93
CA CYS A 225 -50.65 13.56 -31.75
C CYS A 225 -49.64 14.66 -32.15
N LYS A 226 -48.90 14.47 -33.25
CA LYS A 226 -47.95 15.46 -33.78
C LYS A 226 -48.62 16.75 -34.23
N THR A 227 -49.75 16.66 -34.96
CA THR A 227 -50.51 17.84 -35.38
C THR A 227 -51.00 18.62 -34.17
N TYR A 228 -51.46 17.94 -33.12
CA TYR A 228 -51.91 18.56 -31.89
C TYR A 228 -50.78 19.25 -31.13
N CYS A 229 -49.65 18.57 -30.89
CA CYS A 229 -48.53 19.13 -30.15
C CYS A 229 -47.96 20.41 -30.78
N GLU A 230 -47.86 20.49 -32.11
CA GLU A 230 -47.25 21.65 -32.79
C GLU A 230 -48.20 22.85 -32.94
N HIS A 231 -49.52 22.67 -32.81
CA HIS A 231 -50.52 23.73 -33.04
C HIS A 231 -51.38 24.04 -31.80
N HIS A 232 -51.03 23.52 -30.62
CA HIS A 232 -51.77 23.70 -29.36
C HIS A 232 -51.98 25.18 -28.94
N GLU A 233 -51.14 26.10 -29.42
CA GLU A 233 -51.19 27.52 -29.04
C GLU A 233 -51.81 28.44 -30.11
N GLN A 234 -52.06 27.94 -31.32
CA GLN A 234 -52.57 28.75 -32.43
C GLN A 234 -54.10 28.75 -32.46
N SER A 235 -54.73 29.89 -32.77
CA SER A 235 -56.18 30.01 -32.92
C SER A 235 -56.79 29.20 -34.09
N GLU A 236 -55.98 28.48 -34.86
CA GLU A 236 -56.40 27.62 -35.99
C GLU A 236 -56.85 26.20 -35.58
N ILE A 237 -56.83 25.90 -34.28
CA ILE A 237 -57.26 24.62 -33.68
C ILE A 237 -58.66 24.20 -34.15
N ASP A 238 -59.57 25.17 -34.35
CA ASP A 238 -60.97 24.91 -34.65
C ASP A 238 -61.24 24.26 -36.02
N LEU A 239 -60.31 24.33 -36.97
CA LEU A 239 -60.57 23.91 -38.36
C LEU A 239 -60.35 22.42 -38.65
N TRP A 240 -59.41 21.77 -37.97
CA TRP A 240 -59.09 20.35 -38.17
C TRP A 240 -59.54 19.47 -37.00
N GLN A 241 -59.77 20.01 -35.80
CA GLN A 241 -60.38 19.26 -34.70
C GLN A 241 -61.79 18.76 -35.03
N GLN A 242 -62.52 19.46 -35.90
CA GLN A 242 -63.85 19.04 -36.38
C GLN A 242 -63.84 17.72 -37.16
N GLU A 243 -62.70 17.31 -37.71
CA GLU A 243 -62.55 16.04 -38.44
C GLU A 243 -62.17 14.88 -37.50
N LEU A 244 -61.85 15.15 -36.22
CA LEU A 244 -61.58 14.11 -35.22
C LEU A 244 -62.90 13.47 -34.77
N ARG A 245 -62.91 12.14 -34.63
CA ARG A 245 -64.10 11.38 -34.21
C ARG A 245 -64.21 11.24 -32.68
N HIS A 246 -63.07 11.38 -32.00
CA HIS A 246 -62.92 11.31 -30.55
C HIS A 246 -62.01 12.44 -30.06
N PRO A 247 -62.02 12.80 -28.77
CA PRO A 247 -61.03 13.71 -28.23
C PRO A 247 -59.61 13.14 -28.38
N VAL A 248 -58.62 14.02 -28.55
CA VAL A 248 -57.20 13.67 -28.80
C VAL A 248 -56.64 12.74 -27.71
N GLN A 249 -57.13 12.86 -26.48
CA GLN A 249 -56.79 12.02 -25.33
C GLN A 249 -57.00 10.53 -25.59
N VAL A 250 -58.13 10.15 -26.21
CA VAL A 250 -58.43 8.74 -26.52
C VAL A 250 -57.43 8.18 -27.52
N TYR A 251 -57.00 9.00 -28.48
CA TYR A 251 -55.96 8.61 -29.43
C TYR A 251 -54.59 8.49 -28.77
N ALA A 252 -54.27 9.33 -27.80
CA ALA A 252 -53.02 9.25 -27.03
C ALA A 252 -52.98 8.02 -26.09
N GLU A 253 -54.09 7.70 -25.42
CA GLU A 253 -54.20 6.50 -24.58
C GLU A 253 -54.06 5.22 -25.40
N GLN A 254 -54.77 5.11 -26.52
CA GLN A 254 -54.64 3.97 -27.44
C GLN A 254 -53.24 3.86 -28.03
N LEU A 255 -52.58 5.00 -28.28
CA LEU A 255 -51.18 5.02 -28.72
C LEU A 255 -50.23 4.51 -27.64
N LEU A 256 -50.49 4.78 -26.36
CA LEU A 256 -49.69 4.26 -25.24
C LEU A 256 -49.95 2.76 -24.99
N GLU A 257 -51.17 2.27 -25.19
CA GLU A 257 -51.47 0.83 -25.14
C GLU A 257 -50.71 0.04 -26.21
N LEU A 258 -50.57 0.62 -27.40
CA LEU A 258 -49.84 0.01 -28.52
C LEU A 258 -48.32 0.22 -28.41
N ASN A 259 -47.87 1.40 -27.96
CA ASN A 259 -46.48 1.74 -27.76
C ASN A 259 -46.29 2.58 -26.47
N PRO A 260 -45.88 1.95 -25.35
CA PRO A 260 -45.79 2.61 -24.05
C PRO A 260 -44.73 3.72 -23.98
N ASN A 261 -43.78 3.75 -24.91
CA ASN A 261 -42.70 4.76 -24.96
C ASN A 261 -42.92 5.81 -26.06
N SER A 262 -44.16 5.99 -26.54
CA SER A 262 -44.45 6.96 -27.61
C SER A 262 -44.28 8.41 -27.12
N ASN A 263 -43.29 9.12 -27.67
CA ASN A 263 -42.91 10.48 -27.28
C ASN A 263 -44.07 11.47 -27.40
N LEU A 264 -44.82 11.36 -28.49
CA LEU A 264 -45.89 12.29 -28.82
C LEU A 264 -47.10 12.08 -27.93
N ALA A 265 -47.47 10.83 -27.61
CA ALA A 265 -48.55 10.57 -26.66
C ALA A 265 -48.19 11.01 -25.23
N LEU A 266 -46.95 10.74 -24.79
CA LEU A 266 -46.45 11.23 -23.50
C LEU A 266 -46.47 12.77 -23.43
N LEU A 267 -46.17 13.44 -24.55
CA LEU A 267 -46.21 14.90 -24.66
C LEU A 267 -47.64 15.47 -24.62
N VAL A 268 -48.59 14.84 -25.32
CA VAL A 268 -50.02 15.23 -25.25
C VAL A 268 -50.51 15.17 -23.80
N ASN A 269 -50.25 14.05 -23.11
CA ASN A 269 -50.63 13.91 -21.71
C ASN A 269 -49.89 14.91 -20.81
N ALA A 270 -48.63 15.25 -21.11
CA ALA A 270 -47.87 16.25 -20.38
C ALA A 270 -48.45 17.66 -20.56
N LEU A 271 -48.92 18.03 -21.75
CA LEU A 271 -49.58 19.31 -22.04
C LEU A 271 -50.91 19.43 -21.28
N ASP A 272 -51.72 18.37 -21.28
CA ASP A 272 -52.99 18.35 -20.54
C ASP A 272 -52.75 18.48 -19.02
N LEU A 273 -51.80 17.73 -18.47
CA LEU A 273 -51.43 17.84 -17.05
C LEU A 273 -50.82 19.20 -16.69
N PHE A 274 -50.16 19.86 -17.64
CA PHE A 274 -49.69 21.23 -17.46
C PHE A 274 -50.86 22.21 -17.37
N ALA A 275 -51.87 22.06 -18.24
CA ALA A 275 -53.09 22.86 -18.20
C ALA A 275 -53.91 22.65 -16.91
N GLU A 276 -53.88 21.43 -16.34
CA GLU A 276 -54.48 21.11 -15.03
C GLU A 276 -53.67 21.63 -13.83
N GLY A 277 -52.46 22.16 -14.03
CA GLY A 277 -51.58 22.64 -12.96
C GLY A 277 -50.77 21.55 -12.24
N GLN A 278 -50.77 20.31 -12.74
CA GLN A 278 -49.98 19.18 -12.19
C GLN A 278 -48.54 19.18 -12.71
N LEU A 279 -47.77 20.20 -12.31
CA LEU A 279 -46.43 20.49 -12.86
C LEU A 279 -45.41 19.34 -12.72
N VAL A 280 -45.43 18.59 -11.61
CA VAL A 280 -44.45 17.51 -11.36
C VAL A 280 -44.70 16.30 -12.25
N ALA A 281 -45.96 15.88 -12.38
CA ALA A 281 -46.35 14.77 -13.26
C ALA A 281 -46.10 15.12 -14.73
N SER A 282 -46.48 16.35 -15.13
CA SER A 282 -46.20 16.89 -16.46
C SER A 282 -44.69 16.90 -16.77
N ARG A 283 -43.84 17.38 -15.83
CA ARG A 283 -42.38 17.36 -15.97
C ARG A 283 -41.82 15.96 -16.21
N GLN A 284 -42.31 14.95 -15.48
CA GLN A 284 -41.79 13.58 -15.59
C GLN A 284 -42.08 12.99 -16.98
N LEU A 285 -43.30 13.17 -17.48
CA LEU A 285 -43.68 12.71 -18.81
C LEU A 285 -42.93 13.47 -19.91
N ALA A 286 -42.76 14.80 -19.76
CA ALA A 286 -42.00 15.61 -20.70
C ALA A 286 -40.50 15.24 -20.73
N LEU A 287 -39.88 14.93 -19.58
CA LEU A 287 -38.50 14.42 -19.51
C LEU A 287 -38.37 13.03 -20.14
N GLN A 288 -39.38 12.16 -20.00
CA GLN A 288 -39.39 10.86 -20.68
C GLN A 288 -39.49 11.04 -22.20
N ALA A 289 -40.34 11.96 -22.67
CA ALA A 289 -40.44 12.31 -24.09
C ALA A 289 -39.14 12.96 -24.64
N GLN A 290 -38.42 13.73 -23.82
CA GLN A 290 -37.14 14.32 -24.19
C GLN A 290 -36.04 13.25 -24.38
N LYS A 291 -36.00 12.20 -23.53
CA LYS A 291 -34.99 11.13 -23.64
C LYS A 291 -35.04 10.40 -24.99
N SER A 292 -36.23 10.27 -25.54
CA SER A 292 -36.45 9.57 -26.80
C SER A 292 -36.34 10.48 -28.02
N GLN A 293 -36.60 11.78 -27.90
CA GLN A 293 -36.28 12.78 -28.93
C GLN A 293 -35.78 14.10 -28.31
N PRO A 294 -34.45 14.29 -28.17
CA PRO A 294 -33.89 15.38 -27.38
C PRO A 294 -34.05 16.76 -28.01
N ALA A 295 -34.11 16.85 -29.34
CA ALA A 295 -34.15 18.10 -30.09
C ALA A 295 -35.58 18.53 -30.50
N TYR A 296 -36.62 17.90 -29.96
CA TYR A 296 -37.99 18.28 -30.32
C TYR A 296 -38.37 19.62 -29.66
N LYS A 297 -38.72 20.62 -30.47
CA LYS A 297 -38.89 21.99 -29.98
C LYS A 297 -40.00 22.15 -28.94
N VAL A 298 -41.15 21.51 -29.18
CA VAL A 298 -42.33 21.62 -28.29
C VAL A 298 -42.07 20.97 -26.91
N THR A 299 -41.31 19.87 -26.84
CA THR A 299 -40.93 19.27 -25.55
C THR A 299 -40.00 20.18 -24.76
N LEU A 300 -39.02 20.80 -25.42
CA LEU A 300 -38.09 21.74 -24.80
C LEU A 300 -38.81 22.99 -24.31
N GLU A 301 -39.72 23.56 -25.10
CA GLU A 301 -40.54 24.73 -24.72
C GLU A 301 -41.44 24.41 -23.54
N LEU A 302 -42.13 23.27 -23.55
CA LEU A 302 -42.98 22.83 -22.44
C LEU A 302 -42.16 22.64 -21.16
N LEU A 303 -41.01 21.96 -21.25
CA LEU A 303 -40.10 21.79 -20.10
C LEU A 303 -39.60 23.14 -19.57
N ALA A 304 -39.21 24.05 -20.46
CA ALA A 304 -38.72 25.37 -20.08
C ALA A 304 -39.80 26.18 -19.32
N ARG A 305 -41.07 26.11 -19.77
CA ARG A 305 -42.22 26.73 -19.08
C ARG A 305 -42.51 26.06 -17.73
N ILE A 306 -42.51 24.73 -17.67
CA ILE A 306 -42.68 24.01 -16.40
C ILE A 306 -41.59 24.40 -15.40
N HIS A 307 -40.32 24.47 -15.83
CA HIS A 307 -39.23 24.88 -14.97
C HIS A 307 -39.37 26.33 -14.46
N MET A 308 -39.93 27.25 -15.25
CA MET A 308 -40.24 28.61 -14.80
C MET A 308 -41.29 28.63 -13.70
N GLU A 309 -42.38 27.86 -13.84
CA GLU A 309 -43.43 27.75 -12.82
C GLU A 309 -42.94 27.08 -11.52
N LEU A 310 -41.95 26.18 -11.62
CA LEU A 310 -41.28 25.58 -10.46
C LEU A 310 -40.22 26.50 -9.81
N GLY A 311 -39.91 27.65 -10.42
CA GLY A 311 -38.86 28.58 -9.96
C GLY A 311 -37.43 28.14 -10.28
N ALA A 312 -37.25 27.18 -11.19
CA ALA A 312 -35.95 26.66 -11.63
C ALA A 312 -35.44 27.41 -12.88
N TYR A 313 -35.26 28.73 -12.76
CA TYR A 313 -34.94 29.62 -13.89
C TYR A 313 -33.62 29.28 -14.60
N LYS A 314 -32.61 28.75 -13.90
CA LYS A 314 -31.34 28.32 -14.51
C LYS A 314 -31.54 27.15 -15.49
N LEU A 315 -32.32 26.13 -15.11
CA LEU A 315 -32.63 24.99 -15.98
C LEU A 315 -33.46 25.43 -17.19
N SER A 316 -34.43 26.30 -16.96
CA SER A 316 -35.22 26.89 -18.04
C SER A 316 -34.34 27.66 -19.03
N LEU A 317 -33.36 28.43 -18.53
CA LEU A 317 -32.45 29.19 -19.38
C LEU A 317 -31.62 28.30 -20.32
N GLN A 318 -31.09 27.18 -19.82
CA GLN A 318 -30.35 26.22 -20.65
C GLN A 318 -31.21 25.70 -21.80
N LEU A 319 -32.47 25.34 -21.53
CA LEU A 319 -33.40 24.87 -22.56
C LEU A 319 -33.76 25.98 -23.56
N TRP A 320 -33.96 27.22 -23.11
CA TRP A 320 -34.22 28.35 -24.02
C TRP A 320 -33.01 28.67 -24.91
N GLN A 321 -31.78 28.52 -24.40
CA GLN A 321 -30.57 28.65 -25.22
C GLN A 321 -30.47 27.55 -26.29
N GLU A 322 -30.86 26.31 -25.97
CA GLU A 322 -30.93 25.22 -26.95
C GLU A 322 -31.97 25.48 -28.06
N ILE A 323 -33.08 26.16 -27.73
CA ILE A 323 -34.15 26.51 -28.68
C ILE A 323 -33.74 27.69 -29.60
N GLY A 324 -32.89 28.61 -29.11
CA GLY A 324 -32.41 29.77 -29.87
C GLY A 324 -33.43 30.89 -30.08
N GLN A 325 -34.45 31.01 -29.21
CA GLN A 325 -35.47 32.07 -29.27
C GLN A 325 -35.25 33.14 -28.19
N GLU A 326 -35.30 34.42 -28.59
CA GLU A 326 -35.15 35.60 -27.72
C GLU A 326 -36.51 36.17 -27.28
N ASN A 327 -37.34 35.35 -26.62
CA ASN A 327 -38.69 35.76 -26.17
C ASN A 327 -38.66 36.41 -24.77
N ASP A 328 -39.77 37.03 -24.35
CA ASP A 328 -39.99 37.63 -23.01
C ASP A 328 -39.64 36.66 -21.86
N ALA A 329 -40.00 35.38 -22.02
CA ALA A 329 -39.70 34.32 -21.05
C ALA A 329 -38.19 34.04 -20.90
N PHE A 330 -37.42 34.17 -21.99
CA PHE A 330 -35.97 34.02 -21.97
C PHE A 330 -35.31 35.19 -21.22
N ALA A 331 -35.77 36.42 -21.47
CA ALA A 331 -35.30 37.61 -20.75
C ALA A 331 -35.62 37.54 -19.24
N LEU A 332 -36.78 37.00 -18.86
CA LEU A 332 -37.12 36.74 -17.45
C LEU A 332 -36.12 35.77 -16.80
N CYS A 333 -35.80 34.66 -17.46
CA CYS A 333 -34.81 33.70 -16.95
C CYS A 333 -33.40 34.34 -16.79
N LEU A 334 -32.96 35.14 -17.76
CA LEU A 334 -31.71 35.89 -17.67
C LEU A 334 -31.69 36.87 -16.48
N SER A 335 -32.83 37.51 -16.16
CA SER A 335 -32.94 38.43 -15.02
C SER A 335 -32.64 37.77 -13.66
N HIS A 336 -32.81 36.44 -13.55
CA HIS A 336 -32.56 35.69 -12.31
C HIS A 336 -31.09 35.31 -12.11
N GLU A 337 -30.24 35.45 -13.13
CA GLU A 337 -28.81 35.17 -13.00
C GLU A 337 -28.03 36.25 -12.22
N LYS A 338 -26.79 35.90 -11.85
CA LYS A 338 -25.83 36.77 -11.16
C LYS A 338 -24.78 37.38 -12.11
N SER A 339 -24.72 36.92 -13.36
CA SER A 339 -23.69 37.32 -14.33
C SER A 339 -24.02 38.66 -14.99
N VAL A 340 -23.11 39.62 -14.90
CA VAL A 340 -23.30 40.99 -15.44
C VAL A 340 -23.51 41.00 -16.95
N SER A 341 -22.86 40.08 -17.68
CA SER A 341 -23.02 39.95 -19.14
C SER A 341 -24.43 39.55 -19.54
N LYS A 342 -24.99 38.53 -18.89
CA LYS A 342 -26.34 38.02 -19.19
C LYS A 342 -27.44 38.97 -18.73
N LEU A 343 -27.22 39.71 -17.63
CA LEU A 343 -28.14 40.77 -17.20
C LEU A 343 -28.21 41.91 -18.24
N ARG A 344 -27.08 42.29 -18.85
CA ARG A 344 -27.06 43.30 -19.93
C ARG A 344 -27.71 42.79 -21.22
N GLU A 345 -27.58 41.51 -21.50
CA GLU A 345 -28.25 40.84 -22.63
C GLU A 345 -29.78 40.87 -22.44
N ALA A 346 -30.26 40.55 -21.23
CA ALA A 346 -31.68 40.66 -20.88
C ALA A 346 -32.23 42.07 -21.10
N VAL A 347 -31.49 43.10 -20.67
CA VAL A 347 -31.90 44.51 -20.86
C VAL A 347 -32.04 44.86 -22.34
N LYS A 348 -31.12 44.40 -23.20
CA LYS A 348 -31.21 44.65 -24.66
C LYS A 348 -32.47 44.03 -25.26
N ILE A 349 -32.76 42.78 -24.90
CA ILE A 349 -33.94 42.05 -25.41
C ILE A 349 -35.23 42.74 -24.94
N LEU A 350 -35.32 43.08 -23.65
CA LEU A 350 -36.50 43.74 -23.08
C LEU A 350 -36.77 45.14 -23.67
N GLN A 351 -35.73 45.87 -24.09
CA GLN A 351 -35.88 47.16 -24.78
C GLN A 351 -36.45 47.04 -26.19
N THR A 352 -36.37 45.87 -26.82
CA THR A 352 -36.90 45.63 -28.17
C THR A 352 -38.35 45.13 -28.19
N LEU A 353 -38.87 44.68 -27.04
CA LEU A 353 -40.19 44.07 -26.88
C LEU A 353 -41.23 45.10 -26.40
N GLU A 354 -42.52 44.75 -26.48
CA GLU A 354 -43.60 45.62 -26.01
C GLU A 354 -43.58 45.79 -24.48
N ASN A 355 -43.95 46.99 -24.01
CA ASN A 355 -44.02 47.34 -22.59
C ASN A 355 -45.23 46.68 -21.90
N SER A 356 -45.09 45.41 -21.51
CA SER A 356 -46.02 44.73 -20.61
C SER A 356 -45.62 44.94 -19.14
N GLU A 357 -46.59 44.86 -18.21
CA GLU A 357 -46.33 44.96 -16.75
C GLU A 357 -45.26 43.94 -16.29
N GLY A 358 -45.27 42.73 -16.85
CA GLY A 358 -44.26 41.70 -16.59
C GLY A 358 -42.86 42.07 -17.10
N ASN A 359 -42.77 42.69 -18.29
CA ASN A 359 -41.50 43.11 -18.88
C ASN A 359 -40.88 44.31 -18.13
N ILE A 360 -41.72 45.20 -17.60
CA ILE A 360 -41.26 46.32 -16.76
C ILE A 360 -40.68 45.79 -15.44
N LYS A 361 -41.33 44.79 -14.83
CA LYS A 361 -40.83 44.15 -13.60
C LYS A 361 -39.50 43.41 -13.80
N THR A 362 -39.34 42.68 -14.90
CA THR A 362 -38.07 42.00 -15.21
C THR A 362 -36.95 42.99 -15.50
N LEU A 363 -37.26 44.09 -16.20
CA LEU A 363 -36.33 45.19 -16.45
C LEU A 363 -35.89 45.87 -15.15
N ALA A 364 -36.83 46.15 -14.24
CA ALA A 364 -36.55 46.69 -12.90
C ALA A 364 -35.61 45.79 -12.10
N ARG A 365 -35.84 44.47 -12.12
CA ARG A 365 -34.95 43.48 -11.48
C ARG A 365 -33.53 43.49 -12.05
N CYS A 366 -33.40 43.63 -13.38
CA CYS A 366 -32.09 43.74 -14.04
C CYS A 366 -31.34 44.99 -13.60
N TYR A 367 -31.98 46.16 -13.62
CA TYR A 367 -31.36 47.41 -13.17
C TYR A 367 -30.99 47.38 -11.67
N PHE A 368 -31.83 46.77 -10.84
CA PHE A 368 -31.53 46.58 -9.41
C PHE A 368 -30.26 45.77 -9.21
N LYS A 369 -30.13 44.62 -9.90
CA LYS A 369 -28.94 43.76 -9.81
C LYS A 369 -27.68 44.37 -10.41
N LEU A 370 -27.82 45.25 -11.41
CA LEU A 370 -26.71 46.00 -12.00
C LEU A 370 -26.30 47.22 -11.14
N GLY A 371 -27.11 47.61 -10.16
CA GLY A 371 -26.88 48.77 -9.28
C GLY A 371 -27.28 50.12 -9.90
N GLU A 372 -28.05 50.11 -10.98
CA GLU A 372 -28.44 51.30 -11.76
C GLU A 372 -29.73 51.93 -11.23
N LEU A 373 -29.70 52.41 -9.98
CA LEU A 373 -30.88 52.93 -9.25
C LEU A 373 -31.54 54.17 -9.86
N HIS A 374 -30.87 54.88 -10.78
CA HIS A 374 -31.41 56.07 -11.44
C HIS A 374 -32.46 55.68 -12.50
N LEU A 375 -32.15 54.68 -13.34
CA LEU A 375 -33.06 54.15 -14.37
C LEU A 375 -34.29 53.46 -13.77
N LEU A 376 -34.18 52.95 -12.54
CA LEU A 376 -35.29 52.36 -11.79
C LEU A 376 -36.38 53.39 -11.42
N LYS A 377 -36.00 54.65 -11.14
CA LYS A 377 -36.95 55.71 -10.74
C LYS A 377 -37.75 56.26 -11.91
N ASP A 378 -37.22 56.13 -13.13
CA ASP A 378 -37.83 56.66 -14.35
C ASP A 378 -38.85 55.68 -14.97
N LEU A 379 -38.96 54.45 -14.45
CA LEU A 379 -39.90 53.42 -14.92
C LEU A 379 -41.28 53.54 -14.25
N PRO A 380 -42.39 53.26 -14.97
CA PRO A 380 -43.72 53.16 -14.37
C PRO A 380 -43.84 51.86 -13.56
N LEU A 381 -43.59 51.94 -12.24
CA LEU A 381 -43.56 50.79 -11.32
C LEU A 381 -44.86 50.65 -10.52
N ASP A 382 -45.41 49.44 -10.45
CA ASP A 382 -46.48 49.06 -9.53
C ASP A 382 -46.00 49.06 -8.07
N ASP A 383 -46.91 49.24 -7.11
CA ASP A 383 -46.58 49.36 -5.69
C ASP A 383 -45.81 48.13 -5.15
N LEU A 384 -46.14 46.93 -5.64
CA LEU A 384 -45.41 45.71 -5.31
C LEU A 384 -43.96 45.71 -5.85
N THR A 385 -43.74 46.26 -7.03
CA THR A 385 -42.40 46.35 -7.65
C THR A 385 -41.54 47.46 -7.03
N LYS A 386 -42.17 48.57 -6.61
CA LYS A 386 -41.52 49.62 -5.79
C LYS A 386 -41.07 49.06 -4.46
N ALA A 387 -41.92 48.27 -3.81
CA ALA A 387 -41.63 47.66 -2.52
C ALA A 387 -40.56 46.54 -2.61
N GLU A 388 -40.42 45.84 -3.74
CA GLU A 388 -39.37 44.83 -3.95
C GLU A 388 -37.98 45.45 -4.19
N PHE A 389 -37.88 46.54 -4.97
CA PHE A 389 -36.59 47.03 -5.49
C PHE A 389 -36.19 48.44 -5.06
N VAL A 390 -37.13 49.29 -4.60
CA VAL A 390 -36.89 50.72 -4.37
C VAL A 390 -37.00 51.11 -2.88
N LEU A 391 -37.99 50.57 -2.16
CA LEU A 391 -38.29 50.94 -0.78
C LEU A 391 -37.44 50.20 0.25
N SER A 392 -37.31 50.78 1.43
CA SER A 392 -36.66 50.12 2.58
C SER A 392 -37.54 49.00 3.15
N PRO A 393 -36.98 47.99 3.83
CA PRO A 393 -37.74 46.82 4.29
C PRO A 393 -38.94 47.13 5.19
N SER A 394 -38.87 48.21 5.98
CA SER A 394 -39.96 48.65 6.85
C SER A 394 -41.06 49.41 6.12
N GLU A 395 -40.70 50.22 5.12
CA GLU A 395 -41.65 50.99 4.29
C GLU A 395 -42.37 50.06 3.30
N ALA A 396 -41.63 49.11 2.71
CA ALA A 396 -42.16 48.08 1.84
C ALA A 396 -43.23 47.22 2.53
N LEU A 397 -43.02 46.84 3.80
CA LEU A 397 -44.00 46.07 4.58
C LEU A 397 -45.30 46.85 4.85
N GLN A 398 -45.25 48.19 4.91
CA GLN A 398 -46.43 49.03 5.11
C GLN A 398 -47.26 49.15 3.81
N GLU A 399 -46.59 49.28 2.66
CA GLU A 399 -47.28 49.36 1.37
C GLU A 399 -47.88 48.02 0.91
N ILE A 400 -47.24 46.90 1.23
CA ILE A 400 -47.68 45.55 0.78
C ILE A 400 -48.67 44.90 1.77
N ALA A 401 -48.93 45.51 2.94
CA ALA A 401 -49.70 44.89 4.04
C ALA A 401 -51.08 44.35 3.62
N ASP A 402 -51.73 45.00 2.65
CA ASP A 402 -53.08 44.68 2.19
C ASP A 402 -53.12 43.81 0.90
N CYS A 403 -51.98 43.49 0.28
CA CYS A 403 -51.92 42.73 -0.96
C CYS A 403 -51.87 41.21 -0.72
N GLU A 404 -52.97 40.50 -0.99
CA GLU A 404 -53.05 39.04 -0.87
C GLU A 404 -52.55 38.28 -2.13
N SER A 405 -51.40 38.65 -2.68
CA SER A 405 -50.79 37.94 -3.82
C SER A 405 -49.68 36.99 -3.38
N PHE A 406 -49.37 35.97 -4.20
CA PHE A 406 -48.25 35.05 -3.94
C PHE A 406 -46.92 35.81 -3.81
N GLU A 407 -46.67 36.75 -4.71
CA GLU A 407 -45.44 37.54 -4.75
C GLU A 407 -45.33 38.46 -3.53
N ALA A 408 -46.45 39.05 -3.09
CA ALA A 408 -46.54 39.87 -1.89
C ALA A 408 -46.19 39.07 -0.62
N TYR A 409 -46.82 37.91 -0.42
CA TYR A 409 -46.54 37.08 0.77
C TYR A 409 -45.11 36.54 0.79
N LEU A 410 -44.57 36.17 -0.37
CA LEU A 410 -43.18 35.73 -0.47
C LEU A 410 -42.22 36.88 -0.15
N LEU A 411 -42.49 38.08 -0.67
CA LEU A 411 -41.70 39.28 -0.39
C LEU A 411 -41.76 39.68 1.09
N CYS A 412 -42.94 39.69 1.71
CA CYS A 412 -43.09 39.91 3.15
C CYS A 412 -42.28 38.90 3.97
N GLY A 413 -42.28 37.62 3.57
CA GLY A 413 -41.44 36.58 4.16
C GLY A 413 -39.95 36.90 4.09
N LYS A 414 -39.45 37.33 2.92
CA LYS A 414 -38.05 37.74 2.71
C LYS A 414 -37.68 38.96 3.55
N LEU A 415 -38.54 39.99 3.58
CA LEU A 415 -38.31 41.22 4.33
C LEU A 415 -38.31 40.98 5.85
N HIS A 416 -39.25 40.20 6.37
CA HIS A 416 -39.25 39.83 7.79
C HIS A 416 -38.03 38.98 8.18
N MET A 417 -37.54 38.11 7.29
CA MET A 417 -36.30 37.38 7.52
C MET A 417 -35.09 38.32 7.57
N ALA A 418 -35.02 39.33 6.70
CA ALA A 418 -33.97 40.36 6.72
C ALA A 418 -34.01 41.20 8.01
N LEU A 419 -35.20 41.48 8.53
CA LEU A 419 -35.43 42.16 9.81
C LEU A 419 -35.23 41.24 11.04
N LYS A 420 -34.85 39.97 10.84
CA LYS A 420 -34.67 38.93 11.89
C LYS A 420 -35.95 38.56 12.66
N ASN A 421 -37.13 38.88 12.13
CA ASN A 421 -38.41 38.45 12.68
C ASN A 421 -38.79 37.06 12.12
N TYR A 422 -38.15 36.02 12.64
CA TYR A 422 -38.22 34.66 12.05
C TYR A 422 -39.61 33.99 12.16
N SER A 423 -40.39 34.29 13.20
CA SER A 423 -41.74 33.73 13.40
C SER A 423 -42.73 34.23 12.34
N ASP A 424 -42.72 35.53 12.10
CA ASP A 424 -43.63 36.15 11.13
C ASP A 424 -43.20 35.81 9.70
N ALA A 425 -41.89 35.79 9.45
CA ALA A 425 -41.34 35.31 8.19
C ALA A 425 -41.81 33.87 7.88
N LEU A 426 -41.75 32.97 8.86
CA LEU A 426 -42.22 31.58 8.70
C LEU A 426 -43.71 31.54 8.35
N ASN A 427 -44.55 32.34 9.02
CA ASN A 427 -45.99 32.39 8.76
C ASN A 427 -46.32 32.92 7.35
N TYR A 428 -45.66 33.99 6.90
CA TYR A 428 -45.87 34.55 5.56
C TYR A 428 -45.37 33.63 4.44
N VAL A 429 -44.21 32.98 4.62
CA VAL A 429 -43.73 31.99 3.65
C VAL A 429 -44.66 30.76 3.61
N LEU A 430 -45.22 30.32 4.75
CA LEU A 430 -46.24 29.26 4.76
C LEU A 430 -47.51 29.69 4.01
N LYS A 431 -47.97 30.93 4.14
CA LYS A 431 -49.09 31.46 3.34
C LYS A 431 -48.75 31.44 1.83
N ALA A 432 -47.55 31.88 1.45
CA ALA A 432 -47.09 31.81 0.06
C ALA A 432 -47.07 30.37 -0.49
N THR A 433 -46.63 29.39 0.33
CA THR A 433 -46.59 27.98 -0.07
C THR A 433 -47.99 27.38 -0.30
N ARG A 434 -49.03 27.90 0.36
CA ARG A 434 -50.42 27.47 0.13
C ARG A 434 -50.94 27.95 -1.23
N LEU A 435 -50.52 29.13 -1.68
CA LEU A 435 -50.90 29.68 -2.98
C LEU A 435 -50.16 28.98 -4.14
N ARG A 436 -48.85 28.73 -3.99
CA ARG A 436 -48.06 27.94 -4.97
C ARG A 436 -47.30 26.80 -4.29
N PRO A 437 -47.88 25.57 -4.27
CA PRO A 437 -47.30 24.42 -3.55
C PRO A 437 -46.00 23.83 -4.13
N HIS A 438 -45.64 24.21 -5.36
CA HIS A 438 -44.55 23.63 -6.14
C HIS A 438 -43.43 24.63 -6.48
N PHE A 439 -43.44 25.83 -5.86
CA PHE A 439 -42.39 26.82 -6.06
C PHE A 439 -41.16 26.51 -5.20
N SER A 440 -40.02 26.25 -5.82
CA SER A 440 -38.80 25.79 -5.13
C SER A 440 -38.25 26.78 -4.10
N GLU A 441 -38.22 28.07 -4.43
CA GLU A 441 -37.65 29.11 -3.55
C GLU A 441 -38.37 29.17 -2.19
N CYS A 442 -39.68 28.93 -2.13
CA CYS A 442 -40.42 28.88 -0.88
C CYS A 442 -39.88 27.80 0.09
N PHE A 443 -39.51 26.64 -0.44
CA PHE A 443 -38.98 25.54 0.37
C PHE A 443 -37.54 25.78 0.82
N ASP A 444 -36.74 26.51 0.05
CA ASP A 444 -35.42 27.01 0.48
C ASP A 444 -35.56 27.94 1.69
N TYR A 445 -36.43 28.95 1.61
CA TYR A 445 -36.69 29.85 2.74
C TYR A 445 -37.25 29.13 3.97
N LEU A 446 -38.19 28.19 3.79
CA LEU A 446 -38.66 27.36 4.90
C LEU A 446 -37.53 26.54 5.52
N GLY A 447 -36.66 25.94 4.70
CA GLY A 447 -35.49 25.19 5.16
C GLY A 447 -34.53 26.03 6.01
N ARG A 448 -34.36 27.31 5.69
CA ARG A 448 -33.56 28.26 6.49
C ARG A 448 -34.28 28.71 7.76
N LEU A 449 -35.58 28.91 7.68
CA LEU A 449 -36.39 29.45 8.78
C LEU A 449 -36.67 28.40 9.87
N TYR A 450 -36.85 27.11 9.56
CA TYR A 450 -37.14 26.10 10.58
C TYR A 450 -36.04 25.97 11.67
N PRO A 451 -34.74 25.87 11.33
CA PRO A 451 -33.68 25.83 12.34
C PRO A 451 -33.60 27.12 13.15
N LEU A 452 -33.88 28.28 12.53
CA LEU A 452 -33.76 29.60 13.18
C LEU A 452 -34.97 29.96 14.05
N ALA A 453 -36.18 29.59 13.64
CA ALA A 453 -37.43 29.93 14.33
C ALA A 453 -37.82 28.89 15.38
N THR A 454 -37.68 27.58 15.08
CA THR A 454 -38.14 26.49 15.94
C THR A 454 -37.04 25.52 16.37
N GLY A 455 -35.85 25.56 15.75
CA GLY A 455 -34.77 24.60 15.99
C GLY A 455 -34.96 23.24 15.30
N ASP A 456 -35.99 23.09 14.44
CA ASP A 456 -36.36 21.80 13.86
C ASP A 456 -35.54 21.44 12.61
N ILE A 457 -34.39 20.78 12.80
CA ILE A 457 -33.50 20.34 11.71
C ILE A 457 -34.17 19.28 10.81
N SER A 458 -35.06 18.44 11.37
CA SER A 458 -35.73 17.37 10.61
C SER A 458 -36.74 17.89 9.58
N ARG A 459 -37.44 18.99 9.89
CA ARG A 459 -38.33 19.67 8.93
C ARG A 459 -37.54 20.45 7.91
N ALA A 460 -36.45 21.10 8.34
CA ALA A 460 -35.52 21.76 7.44
C ALA A 460 -34.98 20.81 6.37
N ARG A 461 -34.54 19.60 6.75
CA ARG A 461 -34.12 18.53 5.84
C ARG A 461 -35.19 18.24 4.77
N LYS A 462 -36.44 17.98 5.18
CA LYS A 462 -37.54 17.67 4.25
C LYS A 462 -37.85 18.84 3.30
N CYS A 463 -37.76 20.08 3.80
CA CYS A 463 -37.94 21.27 2.99
C CYS A 463 -36.84 21.40 1.95
N TYR A 464 -35.57 21.21 2.31
CA TYR A 464 -34.47 21.23 1.34
C TYR A 464 -34.53 20.06 0.35
N GLU A 465 -34.89 18.84 0.79
CA GLU A 465 -35.12 17.70 -0.10
C GLU A 465 -36.22 18.00 -1.14
N LYS A 466 -37.32 18.64 -0.70
CA LYS A 466 -38.38 19.10 -1.59
C LYS A 466 -37.92 20.26 -2.48
N CYS A 467 -37.11 21.18 -1.98
CA CYS A 467 -36.53 22.26 -2.78
C CYS A 467 -35.67 21.70 -3.92
N ILE A 468 -34.83 20.71 -3.64
CA ILE A 468 -33.89 20.13 -4.60
C ILE A 468 -34.59 19.21 -5.61
N SER A 469 -35.64 18.49 -5.20
CA SER A 469 -36.46 17.72 -6.15
C SER A 469 -37.16 18.63 -7.17
N LEU A 470 -37.53 19.85 -6.77
CA LEU A 470 -38.10 20.87 -7.66
C LEU A 470 -37.01 21.58 -8.47
N ASN A 471 -35.93 22.02 -7.82
CA ASN A 471 -34.80 22.71 -8.42
C ASN A 471 -33.44 22.10 -8.00
N PRO A 472 -32.89 21.18 -8.82
CA PRO A 472 -31.57 20.58 -8.57
C PRO A 472 -30.40 21.57 -8.55
N LEU A 473 -30.54 22.77 -9.14
CA LEU A 473 -29.48 23.77 -9.24
C LEU A 473 -29.54 24.84 -8.13
N ALA A 474 -30.34 24.61 -7.09
CA ALA A 474 -30.42 25.50 -5.92
C ALA A 474 -29.16 25.36 -5.04
N GLU A 475 -28.08 26.08 -5.40
CA GLU A 475 -26.76 26.01 -4.73
C GLU A 475 -26.83 26.12 -3.21
N GLU A 476 -27.56 27.11 -2.68
CA GLU A 476 -27.62 27.38 -1.25
C GLU A 476 -28.38 26.27 -0.49
N ALA A 477 -29.42 25.70 -1.11
CA ALA A 477 -30.17 24.57 -0.55
C ALA A 477 -29.34 23.27 -0.58
N VAL A 478 -28.59 23.02 -1.65
CA VAL A 478 -27.64 21.90 -1.76
C VAL A 478 -26.55 22.03 -0.70
N ASP A 479 -26.03 23.25 -0.49
CA ASP A 479 -25.01 23.49 0.50
C ASP A 479 -25.49 23.21 1.92
N ALA A 480 -26.70 23.67 2.25
CA ALA A 480 -27.35 23.46 3.55
C ALA A 480 -27.75 21.99 3.78
N LEU A 481 -28.31 21.31 2.77
CA LEU A 481 -28.71 19.90 2.91
C LEU A 481 -27.48 18.99 3.03
N SER A 482 -26.41 19.27 2.29
CA SER A 482 -25.16 18.53 2.38
C SER A 482 -24.55 18.60 3.77
N PHE A 483 -24.58 19.80 4.38
CA PHE A 483 -24.15 19.99 5.77
C PHE A 483 -25.02 19.18 6.75
N ILE A 484 -26.36 19.23 6.60
CA ILE A 484 -27.28 18.45 7.43
C ILE A 484 -27.02 16.93 7.30
N TYR A 485 -26.76 16.42 6.08
CA TYR A 485 -26.43 15.00 5.91
C TYR A 485 -25.11 14.61 6.57
N GLN A 486 -24.10 15.49 6.54
CA GLN A 486 -22.84 15.24 7.24
C GLN A 486 -23.03 15.21 8.76
N GLU A 487 -23.82 16.13 9.33
CA GLU A 487 -24.12 16.13 10.77
C GLU A 487 -24.91 14.89 11.21
N LEU A 488 -25.81 14.40 10.36
CA LEU A 488 -26.60 13.18 10.63
C LEU A 488 -25.84 11.87 10.33
N GLY A 489 -24.67 11.92 9.69
CA GLY A 489 -23.90 10.74 9.29
C GLY A 489 -24.49 9.99 8.08
N GLU A 490 -25.33 10.64 7.28
CA GLU A 490 -26.01 10.07 6.11
C GLU A 490 -25.15 10.21 4.85
N GLU A 491 -24.03 9.48 4.82
CA GLU A 491 -22.95 9.71 3.85
C GLU A 491 -23.31 9.39 2.40
N GLU A 492 -24.10 8.33 2.19
CA GLU A 492 -24.51 7.87 0.84
C GLU A 492 -25.50 8.85 0.20
N LEU A 493 -26.43 9.39 0.99
CA LEU A 493 -27.40 10.39 0.52
C LEU A 493 -26.70 11.69 0.14
N ASN A 494 -25.68 12.10 0.92
CA ASN A 494 -24.88 13.27 0.59
C ASN A 494 -24.08 13.08 -0.70
N GLU A 495 -23.49 11.90 -0.91
CA GLU A 495 -22.79 11.56 -2.14
C GLU A 495 -23.73 11.61 -3.36
N ALA A 496 -24.90 10.98 -3.26
CA ALA A 496 -25.89 10.98 -4.32
C ALA A 496 -26.39 12.39 -4.66
N LEU A 497 -26.60 13.23 -3.64
CA LEU A 497 -26.99 14.63 -3.81
C LEU A 497 -25.93 15.44 -4.55
N LEU A 498 -24.67 15.34 -4.13
CA LEU A 498 -23.56 16.09 -4.74
C LEU A 498 -23.28 15.62 -6.18
N LEU A 499 -23.41 14.32 -6.46
CA LEU A 499 -23.25 13.78 -7.83
C LEU A 499 -24.40 14.17 -8.75
N ASN A 500 -25.65 14.12 -8.26
CA ASN A 500 -26.83 14.49 -9.04
C ASN A 500 -26.78 15.98 -9.43
N THR A 501 -26.45 16.84 -8.47
CA THR A 501 -26.30 18.28 -8.71
C THR A 501 -25.16 18.59 -9.68
N LEU A 502 -24.04 17.86 -9.59
CA LEU A 502 -22.91 17.99 -10.51
C LEU A 502 -23.25 17.59 -11.96
N SER A 503 -24.19 16.66 -12.16
CA SER A 503 -24.63 16.23 -13.50
C SER A 503 -25.35 17.33 -14.29
N HIS A 504 -25.86 18.36 -13.60
CA HIS A 504 -26.62 19.47 -14.18
C HIS A 504 -25.78 20.75 -14.38
N LEU A 505 -24.51 20.76 -13.96
CA LEU A 505 -23.64 21.94 -13.98
C LEU A 505 -22.59 21.90 -15.09
N ASP A 506 -22.26 23.07 -15.64
CA ASP A 506 -21.16 23.26 -16.58
C ASP A 506 -19.78 23.20 -15.89
N SER A 507 -18.73 23.01 -16.69
CA SER A 507 -17.35 22.76 -16.23
C SER A 507 -16.80 23.82 -15.27
N ASN A 508 -17.08 25.11 -15.48
CA ASN A 508 -16.56 26.21 -14.64
C ASN A 508 -17.29 26.36 -13.30
N GLU A 509 -18.62 26.14 -13.26
CA GLU A 509 -19.41 26.23 -12.02
C GLU A 509 -19.26 24.96 -11.16
N SER A 510 -18.87 23.84 -11.78
CA SER A 510 -18.67 22.55 -11.10
C SER A 510 -17.53 22.52 -10.08
N ILE A 511 -16.57 23.46 -10.13
CA ILE A 511 -15.30 23.39 -9.37
C ILE A 511 -15.52 23.40 -7.87
N ARG A 512 -16.34 24.35 -7.39
CA ARG A 512 -16.65 24.48 -5.95
C ARG A 512 -17.34 23.23 -5.43
N LEU A 513 -18.28 22.68 -6.22
CA LEU A 513 -19.01 21.48 -5.89
C LEU A 513 -18.10 20.24 -5.91
N GLN A 514 -17.19 20.14 -6.87
CA GLN A 514 -16.16 19.09 -6.92
C GLN A 514 -15.23 19.14 -5.72
N TYR A 515 -14.80 20.33 -5.30
CA TYR A 515 -14.01 20.48 -4.08
C TYR A 515 -14.78 20.01 -2.85
N LYS A 516 -16.06 20.38 -2.72
CA LYS A 516 -16.94 19.94 -1.62
C LYS A 516 -17.18 18.43 -1.63
N LEU A 517 -17.38 17.84 -2.81
CA LEU A 517 -17.44 16.39 -2.99
C LEU A 517 -16.12 15.72 -2.58
N GLY A 518 -14.99 16.33 -2.91
CA GLY A 518 -13.67 15.90 -2.46
C GLY A 518 -13.52 15.92 -0.93
N LEU A 519 -13.99 16.97 -0.27
CA LEU A 519 -14.03 17.06 1.20
C LEU A 519 -14.94 15.98 1.80
N HIS A 520 -16.11 15.74 1.20
CA HIS A 520 -17.00 14.65 1.62
C HIS A 520 -16.28 13.30 1.50
N PHE A 521 -15.64 13.01 0.37
CA PHE A 521 -14.86 11.78 0.20
C PHE A 521 -13.68 11.66 1.18
N LEU A 522 -13.05 12.78 1.55
CA LEU A 522 -12.01 12.81 2.58
C LEU A 522 -12.58 12.40 3.94
N HIS A 523 -13.74 12.94 4.33
CA HIS A 523 -14.43 12.58 5.59
C HIS A 523 -14.85 11.10 5.63
N VAL A 524 -15.41 10.59 4.51
CA VAL A 524 -15.81 9.18 4.34
C VAL A 524 -14.60 8.23 4.16
N LYS A 525 -13.37 8.78 4.12
CA LYS A 525 -12.12 8.02 3.92
C LYS A 525 -12.03 7.32 2.55
N LYS A 526 -12.78 7.79 1.54
CA LYS A 526 -12.66 7.39 0.12
C LYS A 526 -11.55 8.21 -0.55
N TRP A 527 -10.30 7.94 -0.14
CA TRP A 527 -9.14 8.78 -0.47
C TRP A 527 -8.90 8.95 -1.98
N ASP A 528 -9.07 7.90 -2.78
CA ASP A 528 -8.81 7.96 -4.23
C ASP A 528 -9.76 8.90 -4.97
N ASN A 529 -11.05 8.88 -4.62
CA ASN A 529 -12.04 9.78 -5.20
C ASN A 529 -11.79 11.23 -4.76
N ALA A 530 -11.41 11.43 -3.49
CA ALA A 530 -11.03 12.75 -2.98
C ALA A 530 -9.84 13.34 -3.76
N ILE A 531 -8.80 12.53 -3.98
CA ILE A 531 -7.60 12.94 -4.76
C ILE A 531 -7.98 13.36 -6.17
N GLN A 532 -8.89 12.64 -6.85
CA GLN A 532 -9.36 13.01 -8.18
C GLN A 532 -10.08 14.36 -8.17
N CYS A 533 -11.00 14.57 -7.24
CA CYS A 533 -11.74 15.82 -7.09
C CYS A 533 -10.80 17.01 -6.83
N PHE A 534 -9.85 16.89 -5.90
CA PHE A 534 -8.89 17.95 -5.60
C PHE A 534 -7.93 18.24 -6.76
N ARG A 535 -7.52 17.22 -7.52
CA ARG A 535 -6.71 17.43 -8.73
C ARG A 535 -7.45 18.22 -9.80
N ILE A 536 -8.76 18.03 -9.97
CA ILE A 536 -9.55 18.83 -10.92
C ILE A 536 -9.64 20.28 -10.42
N ALA A 537 -9.88 20.49 -9.13
CA ALA A 537 -9.89 21.84 -8.54
C ALA A 537 -8.56 22.59 -8.74
N ILE A 538 -7.43 21.92 -8.52
CA ILE A 538 -6.07 22.49 -8.68
C ILE A 538 -5.73 22.80 -10.15
N LYS A 539 -6.23 22.01 -11.11
CA LYS A 539 -6.03 22.29 -12.54
C LYS A 539 -6.61 23.65 -12.94
N ASN A 540 -7.68 24.08 -12.28
CA ASN A 540 -8.35 25.34 -12.55
C ASN A 540 -7.75 26.49 -11.75
N ASP A 541 -7.58 26.33 -10.43
CA ASP A 541 -6.87 27.29 -9.59
C ASP A 541 -5.70 26.63 -8.85
N SER A 542 -4.51 26.85 -9.39
CA SER A 542 -3.26 26.31 -8.85
C SER A 542 -2.71 27.06 -7.63
N ARG A 543 -3.23 28.26 -7.33
CA ARG A 543 -2.72 29.10 -6.23
C ARG A 543 -3.49 28.92 -4.93
N CYS A 544 -4.67 28.30 -4.97
CA CYS A 544 -5.47 28.04 -3.78
C CYS A 544 -4.81 27.02 -2.84
N ILE A 545 -4.30 27.48 -1.70
CA ILE A 545 -3.60 26.65 -0.70
C ILE A 545 -4.52 25.55 -0.14
N SER A 546 -5.80 25.86 0.12
CA SER A 546 -6.74 24.89 0.70
C SER A 546 -6.95 23.64 -0.17
N TYR A 547 -6.81 23.76 -1.49
CA TYR A 547 -6.89 22.61 -2.41
C TYR A 547 -5.65 21.72 -2.28
N TRP A 548 -4.48 22.32 -2.16
CA TRP A 548 -3.24 21.59 -1.91
C TRP A 548 -3.22 20.94 -0.52
N GLU A 549 -3.73 21.62 0.51
CA GLU A 549 -3.82 21.07 1.87
C GLU A 549 -4.70 19.83 1.88
N SER A 550 -5.91 19.94 1.32
CA SER A 550 -6.85 18.83 1.22
C SER A 550 -6.30 17.66 0.38
N LEU A 551 -5.55 17.95 -0.68
CA LEU A 551 -4.86 16.93 -1.48
C LEU A 551 -3.75 16.23 -0.68
N GLY A 552 -2.96 17.00 0.08
CA GLY A 552 -1.90 16.47 0.96
C GLY A 552 -2.49 15.54 2.02
N ASP A 553 -3.58 15.94 2.65
CA ASP A 553 -4.31 15.14 3.64
C ASP A 553 -4.89 13.87 3.04
N ALA A 554 -5.45 13.94 1.82
CA ALA A 554 -5.94 12.77 1.11
C ALA A 554 -4.81 11.78 0.78
N TYR A 555 -3.63 12.28 0.37
CA TYR A 555 -2.46 11.43 0.13
C TYR A 555 -1.93 10.79 1.42
N ALA A 556 -1.89 11.55 2.52
CA ALA A 556 -1.47 11.05 3.82
C ALA A 556 -2.45 9.99 4.34
N GLY A 557 -3.76 10.23 4.25
CA GLY A 557 -4.82 9.29 4.63
C GLY A 557 -4.82 8.00 3.80
N ARG A 558 -4.46 8.09 2.51
CA ARG A 558 -4.23 6.92 1.65
C ARG A 558 -2.98 6.10 2.04
N GLY A 559 -2.04 6.69 2.77
CA GLY A 559 -0.71 6.11 3.05
C GLY A 559 0.34 6.38 1.97
N SER A 560 0.04 7.26 1.00
CA SER A 560 1.00 7.69 -0.04
C SER A 560 1.88 8.84 0.46
N TYR A 561 2.65 8.57 1.50
CA TYR A 561 3.38 9.56 2.29
C TYR A 561 4.37 10.41 1.48
N ASN A 562 5.12 9.80 0.56
CA ASN A 562 6.07 10.54 -0.29
C ASN A 562 5.38 11.58 -1.19
N SER A 563 4.18 11.27 -1.68
CA SER A 563 3.38 12.21 -2.47
C SER A 563 2.81 13.32 -1.59
N ALA A 564 2.36 12.99 -0.39
CA ALA A 564 1.89 13.97 0.60
C ALA A 564 3.00 14.98 0.94
N ILE A 565 4.21 14.50 1.26
CA ILE A 565 5.36 15.37 1.55
C ILE A 565 5.63 16.33 0.38
N ARG A 566 5.60 15.86 -0.87
CA ARG A 566 5.80 16.73 -2.05
C ARG A 566 4.71 17.80 -2.18
N VAL A 567 3.46 17.44 -1.89
CA VAL A 567 2.34 18.39 -1.90
C VAL A 567 2.50 19.44 -0.81
N PHE A 568 2.84 19.05 0.41
CA PHE A 568 3.11 20.00 1.50
C PHE A 568 4.35 20.86 1.24
N GLN A 569 5.39 20.33 0.59
CA GLN A 569 6.52 21.12 0.12
C GLN A 569 6.10 22.18 -0.90
N LYS A 570 5.18 21.86 -1.83
CA LYS A 570 4.59 22.86 -2.72
C LYS A 570 3.83 23.95 -1.97
N ILE A 571 3.14 23.60 -0.88
CA ILE A 571 2.51 24.61 -0.03
C ILE A 571 3.56 25.52 0.59
N LEU A 572 4.68 24.98 1.09
CA LEU A 572 5.78 25.79 1.64
C LEU A 572 6.50 26.65 0.58
N GLU A 573 6.53 26.22 -0.69
CA GLU A 573 7.02 27.06 -1.80
C GLU A 573 6.08 28.26 -2.05
N LEU A 574 4.76 28.07 -1.91
CA LEU A 574 3.76 29.14 -2.05
C LEU A 574 3.70 30.05 -0.81
N SER A 575 3.78 29.45 0.38
CA SER A 575 3.71 30.11 1.68
C SER A 575 4.74 29.51 2.66
N PRO A 576 5.96 30.07 2.72
CA PRO A 576 7.05 29.56 3.58
C PRO A 576 6.75 29.57 5.09
N GLU A 577 5.74 30.33 5.50
CA GLU A 577 5.30 30.50 6.88
C GLU A 577 4.14 29.57 7.28
N ASN A 578 3.69 28.67 6.39
CA ASN A 578 2.58 27.78 6.71
C ASN A 578 2.98 26.69 7.72
N ASN A 579 2.59 26.91 8.99
CA ASN A 579 2.82 25.98 10.10
C ASN A 579 2.12 24.63 9.90
N TYR A 580 0.97 24.61 9.22
CA TYR A 580 0.22 23.38 8.95
C TYR A 580 1.03 22.44 8.05
N ALA A 581 1.54 22.95 6.93
CA ALA A 581 2.33 22.16 5.99
C ALA A 581 3.62 21.62 6.63
N LEU A 582 4.34 22.45 7.41
CA LEU A 582 5.54 22.02 8.12
C LEU A 582 5.23 20.91 9.14
N LEU A 583 4.14 21.07 9.91
CA LEU A 583 3.69 20.05 10.85
C LEU A 583 3.29 18.75 10.14
N GLN A 584 2.56 18.82 9.03
CA GLN A 584 2.13 17.63 8.31
C GLN A 584 3.33 16.87 7.71
N ILE A 585 4.35 17.57 7.21
CA ILE A 585 5.60 16.93 6.76
C ILE A 585 6.27 16.21 7.93
N ALA A 586 6.46 16.88 9.05
CA ALA A 586 7.09 16.30 10.24
C ALA A 586 6.31 15.08 10.74
N SER A 587 4.98 15.18 10.83
CA SER A 587 4.06 14.10 11.21
C SER A 587 4.15 12.90 10.28
N VAL A 588 4.13 13.14 8.97
CA VAL A 588 4.27 12.08 7.95
C VAL A 588 5.66 11.42 8.03
N LYS A 589 6.72 12.15 8.30
CA LYS A 589 8.04 11.56 8.56
C LYS A 589 8.05 10.72 9.85
N THR A 590 7.37 11.17 10.90
CA THR A 590 7.18 10.37 12.13
C THR A 590 6.47 9.06 11.83
N THR A 591 5.41 9.05 11.01
CA THR A 591 4.67 7.84 10.66
C THR A 591 5.49 6.87 9.80
N ILE A 592 6.36 7.37 8.91
CA ILE A 592 7.32 6.56 8.15
C ILE A 592 8.47 6.03 9.03
N ARG A 593 8.59 6.48 10.30
CA ARG A 593 9.69 6.18 11.24
C ARG A 593 11.01 6.86 10.89
N MET A 594 10.99 7.92 10.07
CA MET A 594 12.13 8.80 9.83
C MET A 594 12.27 9.81 10.97
N TYR A 595 12.47 9.30 12.18
CA TYR A 595 12.34 10.10 13.38
C TYR A 595 13.41 11.20 13.51
N THR A 596 14.64 10.97 13.04
CA THR A 596 15.73 11.95 13.13
C THR A 596 15.41 13.22 12.34
N GLU A 597 15.03 13.07 11.07
CA GLU A 597 14.61 14.20 10.23
C GLU A 597 13.31 14.84 10.74
N SER A 598 12.40 14.03 11.28
CA SER A 598 11.14 14.52 11.86
C SER A 598 11.38 15.41 13.07
N ILE A 599 12.34 15.06 13.94
CA ILE A 599 12.72 15.89 15.10
C ILE A 599 13.32 17.21 14.62
N GLU A 600 14.19 17.20 13.62
CA GLU A 600 14.73 18.44 13.03
C GLU A 600 13.61 19.34 12.52
N ASP A 601 12.63 18.79 11.78
CA ASP A 601 11.47 19.54 11.29
C ASP A 601 10.62 20.10 12.46
N TYR A 602 10.36 19.31 13.51
CA TYR A 602 9.64 19.80 14.69
C TYR A 602 10.43 20.86 15.45
N ASP A 603 11.76 20.75 15.54
CA ASP A 603 12.60 21.77 16.15
C ASP A 603 12.53 23.08 15.37
N THR A 604 12.49 23.02 14.02
CA THR A 604 12.26 24.24 13.22
C THR A 604 10.87 24.83 13.45
N LEU A 605 9.83 24.01 13.61
CA LEU A 605 8.47 24.43 13.91
C LEU A 605 8.38 25.10 15.30
N LEU A 606 8.98 24.47 16.31
CA LEU A 606 8.94 24.91 17.70
C LEU A 606 9.85 26.10 17.97
N LYS A 607 10.96 26.27 17.23
CA LYS A 607 11.75 27.51 17.25
C LYS A 607 10.93 28.73 16.81
N ARG A 608 10.01 28.54 15.84
CA ARG A 608 9.08 29.59 15.41
C ARG A 608 7.96 29.79 16.42
N ASN A 609 7.32 28.71 16.85
CA ASN A 609 6.20 28.71 17.78
C ASN A 609 6.42 27.74 18.95
N PRO A 610 7.06 28.17 20.06
CA PRO A 610 7.42 27.29 21.17
C PRO A 610 6.22 26.64 21.88
N SER A 611 5.06 27.30 21.85
CA SER A 611 3.83 26.86 22.51
C SER A 611 2.88 26.09 21.59
N TYR A 612 3.30 25.69 20.39
CA TYR A 612 2.40 25.02 19.45
C TYR A 612 2.14 23.56 19.84
N LEU A 613 0.96 23.29 20.43
CA LEU A 613 0.61 21.97 20.99
C LEU A 613 0.76 20.80 20.02
N PRO A 614 0.27 20.88 18.76
CA PRO A 614 0.45 19.78 17.81
C PRO A 614 1.93 19.50 17.51
N GLY A 615 2.77 20.54 17.46
CA GLY A 615 4.22 20.41 17.29
C GLY A 615 4.89 19.76 18.50
N LEU A 616 4.55 20.19 19.72
CA LEU A 616 5.08 19.60 20.96
C LEU A 616 4.70 18.13 21.10
N ARG A 617 3.45 17.79 20.74
CA ARG A 617 2.97 16.42 20.70
C ARG A 617 3.77 15.58 19.69
N GLY A 618 3.92 16.08 18.47
CA GLY A 618 4.64 15.39 17.40
C GLY A 618 6.11 15.17 17.74
N ALA A 619 6.79 16.18 18.30
CA ALA A 619 8.17 16.08 18.77
C ALA A 619 8.34 15.01 19.85
N ALA A 620 7.44 15.01 20.85
CA ALA A 620 7.44 13.99 21.90
C ALA A 620 7.20 12.58 21.34
N GLU A 621 6.23 12.40 20.43
CA GLU A 621 5.97 11.12 19.76
C GLU A 621 7.17 10.65 18.93
N ALA A 622 7.88 11.56 18.23
CA ALA A 622 9.08 11.24 17.47
C ALA A 622 10.26 10.83 18.37
N HIS A 623 10.50 11.54 19.47
CA HIS A 623 11.51 11.16 20.46
C HIS A 623 11.21 9.82 21.14
N ILE A 624 9.95 9.55 21.51
CA ILE A 624 9.51 8.23 22.00
C ILE A 624 9.76 7.16 20.93
N GLY A 625 9.50 7.46 19.66
CA GLY A 625 9.78 6.59 18.53
C GLY A 625 11.27 6.20 18.44
N ILE A 626 12.18 7.18 18.53
CA ILE A 626 13.63 6.91 18.58
C ILE A 626 14.00 6.12 19.82
N ALA A 627 13.53 6.53 20.99
CA ALA A 627 13.82 5.86 22.25
C ALA A 627 13.44 4.37 22.18
N ASN A 628 12.27 4.04 21.65
CA ASN A 628 11.84 2.65 21.45
C ASN A 628 12.75 1.89 20.46
N SER A 629 13.19 2.53 19.37
CA SER A 629 14.11 1.91 18.41
C SER A 629 15.50 1.65 19.01
N LEU A 630 15.99 2.57 19.84
CA LEU A 630 17.25 2.42 20.57
C LEU A 630 17.12 1.37 21.68
N LYS A 631 15.95 1.29 22.33
CA LYS A 631 15.63 0.24 23.31
C LYS A 631 15.67 -1.14 22.67
N SER A 632 15.12 -1.33 21.47
CA SER A 632 15.22 -2.61 20.75
C SER A 632 16.66 -2.94 20.30
N GLN A 633 17.49 -1.92 20.10
CA GLN A 633 18.93 -2.09 19.84
C GLN A 633 19.76 -2.23 21.13
N ASN A 634 19.11 -2.21 22.30
CA ASN A 634 19.73 -2.28 23.63
C ASN A 634 20.71 -1.12 23.94
N LEU A 635 20.49 0.05 23.32
CA LEU A 635 21.24 1.29 23.58
C LEU A 635 20.55 2.13 24.66
N TYR A 636 20.48 1.60 25.89
CA TYR A 636 19.62 2.14 26.95
C TYR A 636 19.97 3.56 27.42
N GLY A 637 21.26 3.96 27.42
CA GLY A 637 21.66 5.31 27.82
C GLY A 637 21.07 6.39 26.90
N ARG A 638 21.26 6.24 25.58
CA ARG A 638 20.67 7.14 24.57
C ARG A 638 19.15 7.08 24.55
N CYS A 639 18.59 5.90 24.80
CA CYS A 639 17.15 5.72 24.94
C CYS A 639 16.58 6.59 26.07
N LYS A 640 17.20 6.56 27.27
CA LYS A 640 16.83 7.42 28.40
C LYS A 640 16.91 8.91 28.03
N GLU A 641 17.97 9.34 27.36
CA GLU A 641 18.13 10.74 26.93
C GLU A 641 16.95 11.20 26.06
N HIS A 642 16.53 10.40 25.08
CA HIS A 642 15.37 10.74 24.27
C HIS A 642 14.05 10.69 25.03
N PHE A 643 13.90 9.82 26.04
CA PHE A 643 12.74 9.88 26.94
C PHE A 643 12.70 11.17 27.76
N GLN A 644 13.86 11.66 28.22
CA GLN A 644 13.98 12.94 28.91
C GLN A 644 13.58 14.11 28.00
N LEU A 645 14.09 14.15 26.76
CA LEU A 645 13.72 15.18 25.78
C LEU A 645 12.23 15.16 25.42
N ALA A 646 11.65 13.96 25.23
CA ALA A 646 10.21 13.82 24.99
C ALA A 646 9.38 14.37 26.16
N LEU A 647 9.82 14.10 27.39
CA LEU A 647 9.18 14.60 28.60
C LEU A 647 9.28 16.13 28.71
N GLU A 648 10.40 16.74 28.36
CA GLU A 648 10.57 18.20 28.36
C GLU A 648 9.54 18.88 27.45
N HIS A 649 9.31 18.37 26.23
CA HIS A 649 8.26 18.89 25.34
C HIS A 649 6.85 18.75 25.95
N LEU A 650 6.57 17.64 26.63
CA LEU A 650 5.28 17.44 27.30
C LEU A 650 5.12 18.35 28.53
N GLN A 651 6.19 18.64 29.27
CA GLN A 651 6.18 19.59 30.38
C GLN A 651 5.84 21.00 29.92
N ILE A 652 6.36 21.43 28.76
CA ILE A 652 5.99 22.70 28.14
C ILE A 652 4.49 22.71 27.81
N ALA A 653 3.93 21.59 27.33
CA ALA A 653 2.50 21.48 27.06
C ALA A 653 1.64 21.57 28.35
N PHE A 654 2.11 21.04 29.49
CA PHE A 654 1.39 21.13 30.78
C PHE A 654 1.25 22.57 31.31
N LEU A 655 2.11 23.49 30.91
CA LEU A 655 2.00 24.92 31.26
C LEU A 655 0.74 25.57 30.65
N GLN A 656 0.16 24.96 29.61
CA GLN A 656 -1.02 25.48 28.92
C GLN A 656 -2.30 24.90 29.51
N ARG A 657 -3.26 25.77 29.88
CA ARG A 657 -4.52 25.35 30.49
C ARG A 657 -5.39 24.49 29.57
N GLU A 658 -5.40 24.78 28.27
CA GLU A 658 -6.19 24.04 27.27
C GLU A 658 -5.71 22.59 27.11
N ALA A 659 -4.39 22.36 27.23
CA ALA A 659 -3.79 21.05 27.04
C ALA A 659 -4.10 20.07 28.18
N GLN A 660 -4.37 20.57 29.39
CA GLN A 660 -4.64 19.73 30.56
C GLN A 660 -5.92 18.88 30.41
N GLY A 661 -6.88 19.34 29.60
CA GLY A 661 -8.08 18.58 29.24
C GLY A 661 -7.85 17.50 28.17
N MET A 662 -6.65 17.41 27.58
CA MET A 662 -6.37 16.49 26.48
C MET A 662 -5.82 15.14 26.98
N VAL A 663 -6.49 14.05 26.62
CA VAL A 663 -6.15 12.67 27.03
C VAL A 663 -4.73 12.26 26.61
N TRP A 664 -4.27 12.69 25.43
CA TRP A 664 -2.98 12.29 24.89
C TRP A 664 -1.80 12.74 25.76
N LEU A 665 -1.89 13.91 26.39
CA LEU A 665 -0.82 14.48 27.20
C LEU A 665 -0.51 13.61 28.42
N TRP A 666 -1.55 13.23 29.15
CA TRP A 666 -1.47 12.33 30.31
C TRP A 666 -1.03 10.92 29.90
N ARG A 667 -1.51 10.42 28.76
CA ARG A 667 -1.16 9.09 28.26
C ARG A 667 0.31 8.99 27.85
N LEU A 668 0.80 9.95 27.06
CA LEU A 668 2.19 9.93 26.57
C LEU A 668 3.19 10.07 27.72
N SER A 669 2.93 10.97 28.66
CA SER A 669 3.78 11.14 29.84
C SER A 669 3.80 9.87 30.71
N ALA A 670 2.62 9.26 30.97
CA ALA A 670 2.55 7.99 31.69
C ALA A 670 3.30 6.86 30.97
N ASN A 671 3.21 6.79 29.64
CA ASN A 671 3.93 5.81 28.84
C ASN A 671 5.44 5.99 28.95
N ILE A 672 5.95 7.23 28.86
CA ILE A 672 7.39 7.52 29.07
C ILE A 672 7.84 6.98 30.43
N PHE A 673 7.11 7.30 31.51
CA PHE A 673 7.48 6.85 32.85
C PHE A 673 7.54 5.32 32.97
N VAL A 674 6.56 4.60 32.42
CA VAL A 674 6.56 3.13 32.41
C VAL A 674 7.72 2.59 31.58
N GLN A 675 7.98 3.14 30.39
CA GLN A 675 9.07 2.69 29.52
C GLN A 675 10.45 2.92 30.14
N THR A 676 10.63 4.06 30.84
CA THR A 676 11.87 4.34 31.58
C THR A 676 12.04 3.47 32.80
N ALA A 677 10.96 3.14 33.50
CA ALA A 677 11.01 2.27 34.66
C ALA A 677 11.50 0.84 34.31
N GLN A 678 11.23 0.39 33.07
CA GLN A 678 11.69 -0.89 32.52
C GLN A 678 13.17 -0.91 32.10
N LEU A 679 13.86 0.24 32.08
CA LEU A 679 15.30 0.27 31.80
C LEU A 679 16.08 -0.34 32.97
N PRO A 680 17.38 -0.71 32.78
CA PRO A 680 18.25 -1.17 33.86
C PRO A 680 18.21 -0.24 35.08
N HIS A 681 18.42 -0.79 36.27
CA HIS A 681 18.17 -0.08 37.54
C HIS A 681 18.90 1.27 37.64
N SER A 682 20.16 1.33 37.20
CA SER A 682 20.97 2.55 37.13
C SER A 682 20.41 3.65 36.21
N LEU A 683 19.62 3.28 35.20
CA LEU A 683 19.05 4.17 34.18
C LEU A 683 17.54 4.42 34.36
N ALA A 684 16.90 3.78 35.34
CA ALA A 684 15.46 3.87 35.59
C ALA A 684 15.08 5.13 36.41
N ASN A 685 15.46 6.30 35.89
CA ASN A 685 15.29 7.61 36.51
C ASN A 685 15.02 8.70 35.46
N LEU A 686 14.27 9.74 35.83
CA LEU A 686 14.02 10.93 35.00
C LEU A 686 13.90 12.18 35.87
N ASP A 687 14.19 13.33 35.26
CA ASP A 687 14.04 14.63 35.88
C ASP A 687 12.68 15.24 35.48
N VAL A 688 11.81 15.47 36.47
CA VAL A 688 10.45 15.98 36.26
C VAL A 688 10.26 17.31 36.96
N ALA A 689 9.52 18.26 36.37
CA ALA A 689 9.15 19.50 37.04
C ALA A 689 8.41 19.21 38.38
N GLY A 690 8.87 19.78 39.49
CA GLY A 690 8.35 19.43 40.82
C GLY A 690 6.87 19.72 41.03
N ASN A 691 6.32 20.71 40.34
CA ASN A 691 4.87 20.98 40.31
C ASN A 691 4.05 19.76 39.84
N LEU A 692 4.54 19.02 38.84
CA LEU A 692 3.89 17.81 38.34
C LEU A 692 4.07 16.63 39.31
N ALA A 693 5.24 16.55 39.94
CA ALA A 693 5.57 15.54 40.94
C ALA A 693 4.95 15.82 42.33
N LYS A 694 4.36 17.01 42.53
CA LYS A 694 3.92 17.53 43.84
C LYS A 694 5.04 17.57 44.89
N ARG A 695 6.25 17.99 44.48
CA ARG A 695 7.40 18.24 45.35
C ARG A 695 7.72 19.74 45.37
N GLU A 696 8.34 20.20 46.46
CA GLU A 696 8.68 21.62 46.65
C GLU A 696 9.84 22.09 45.74
N GLU A 697 10.68 21.16 45.29
CA GLU A 697 11.83 21.43 44.41
C GLU A 697 11.38 21.83 43.00
N ALA A 698 12.13 22.69 42.31
CA ALA A 698 11.80 23.07 40.93
C ALA A 698 11.90 21.89 39.95
N ILE A 699 12.94 21.07 40.11
CA ILE A 699 13.17 19.84 39.34
C ILE A 699 13.28 18.70 40.36
N ALA A 700 12.36 17.75 40.27
CA ALA A 700 12.29 16.56 41.09
C ALA A 700 12.93 15.38 40.36
N TYR A 701 13.96 14.81 40.96
CA TYR A 701 14.54 13.54 40.53
C TYR A 701 13.62 12.39 40.93
N LEU A 702 13.09 11.66 39.94
CA LEU A 702 12.17 10.54 40.17
C LEU A 702 12.90 9.19 40.05
N SER A 703 12.81 8.40 41.12
CA SER A 703 13.25 7.01 41.14
C SER A 703 12.29 6.08 40.39
N ARG A 704 12.71 4.85 40.08
CA ARG A 704 11.84 3.82 39.47
C ARG A 704 10.48 3.67 40.17
N LYS A 705 10.46 3.69 41.51
CA LYS A 705 9.23 3.61 42.32
C LYS A 705 8.33 4.82 42.10
N ASP A 706 8.91 6.03 42.12
CA ASP A 706 8.18 7.27 41.89
C ASP A 706 7.58 7.34 40.48
N LEU A 707 8.34 6.93 39.47
CA LEU A 707 7.92 6.92 38.06
C LEU A 707 6.68 6.05 37.86
N LEU A 708 6.67 4.83 38.39
CA LEU A 708 5.55 3.90 38.26
C LEU A 708 4.30 4.39 39.01
N GLN A 709 4.47 4.92 40.22
CA GLN A 709 3.35 5.49 40.99
C GLN A 709 2.73 6.70 40.28
N LEU A 710 3.57 7.57 39.71
CA LEU A 710 3.13 8.75 38.99
C LEU A 710 2.46 8.37 37.65
N ALA A 711 2.97 7.34 36.95
CA ALA A 711 2.34 6.79 35.75
C ALA A 711 0.93 6.28 36.01
N GLN A 712 0.71 5.51 37.08
CA GLN A 712 -0.62 5.03 37.46
C GLN A 712 -1.59 6.20 37.71
N ARG A 713 -1.14 7.25 38.43
CA ARG A 713 -1.94 8.46 38.65
C ARG A 713 -2.31 9.16 37.34
N PHE A 714 -1.37 9.25 36.40
CA PHE A 714 -1.58 9.92 35.13
C PHE A 714 -2.55 9.14 34.23
N TYR A 715 -2.48 7.82 34.20
CA TYR A 715 -3.49 6.99 33.53
C TYR A 715 -4.88 7.14 34.16
N LEU A 716 -4.98 7.24 35.48
CA LEU A 716 -6.26 7.52 36.14
C LEU A 716 -6.81 8.91 35.78
N CYS A 717 -5.95 9.92 35.65
CA CYS A 717 -6.34 11.24 35.14
C CYS A 717 -6.86 11.16 33.70
N ALA A 718 -6.18 10.42 32.83
CA ALA A 718 -6.61 10.19 31.45
C ALA A 718 -7.99 9.49 31.38
N LEU A 719 -8.22 8.48 32.23
CA LEU A 719 -9.49 7.75 32.31
C LEU A 719 -10.65 8.62 32.81
N LYS A 720 -10.40 9.59 33.70
CA LYS A 720 -11.41 10.56 34.14
C LYS A 720 -11.90 11.44 32.99
N LEU A 721 -11.03 11.75 32.02
CA LEU A 721 -11.37 12.55 30.86
C LEU A 721 -12.15 11.73 29.82
N LYS A 722 -11.67 10.53 29.48
CA LYS A 722 -12.32 9.62 28.54
C LYS A 722 -12.05 8.17 28.90
N GLN A 723 -13.10 7.39 29.09
CA GLN A 723 -12.98 5.94 29.28
C GLN A 723 -12.67 5.28 27.93
N ASN A 724 -11.66 4.41 27.93
CA ASN A 724 -11.21 3.72 26.73
C ASN A 724 -10.53 2.39 27.12
N THR A 725 -10.82 1.31 26.38
CA THR A 725 -10.15 0.02 26.53
C THR A 725 -8.63 0.12 26.51
N TYR A 726 -8.06 0.97 25.64
CA TYR A 726 -6.60 1.13 25.55
C TYR A 726 -5.99 1.68 26.83
N LEU A 727 -6.64 2.66 27.47
CA LEU A 727 -6.16 3.26 28.71
C LEU A 727 -6.29 2.29 29.89
N TRP A 728 -7.38 1.52 29.95
CA TRP A 728 -7.53 0.46 30.96
C TRP A 728 -6.45 -0.63 30.82
N TYR A 729 -6.12 -1.00 29.59
CA TYR A 729 -5.03 -1.93 29.30
C TYR A 729 -3.66 -1.37 29.72
N GLU A 730 -3.34 -0.12 29.34
CA GLU A 730 -2.07 0.53 29.70
C GLU A 730 -1.94 0.71 31.22
N LEU A 731 -3.02 1.07 31.93
CA LEU A 731 -3.04 1.13 33.39
C LEU A 731 -2.79 -0.26 34.02
N SER A 732 -3.44 -1.30 33.50
CA SER A 732 -3.24 -2.68 33.95
C SER A 732 -1.79 -3.11 33.79
N LEU A 733 -1.21 -2.82 32.63
CA LEU A 733 0.18 -3.13 32.29
C LEU A 733 1.17 -2.35 33.18
N ALA A 734 0.93 -1.06 33.42
CA ALA A 734 1.73 -0.25 34.36
C ALA A 734 1.68 -0.82 35.79
N SER A 735 0.50 -1.26 36.23
CA SER A 735 0.31 -1.87 37.55
C SER A 735 0.99 -3.25 37.63
N TYR A 736 0.94 -4.05 36.56
CA TYR A 736 1.66 -5.31 36.48
C TYR A 736 3.17 -5.14 36.55
N TYR A 737 3.75 -4.17 35.81
CA TYR A 737 5.18 -3.85 35.94
C TYR A 737 5.55 -3.34 37.32
N SER A 738 4.64 -2.64 37.99
CA SER A 738 4.85 -2.23 39.38
C SER A 738 4.94 -3.43 40.30
N ALA A 739 4.17 -4.50 40.07
CA ALA A 739 4.26 -5.73 40.85
C ALA A 739 5.59 -6.48 40.63
N ILE A 740 6.10 -6.52 39.40
CA ILE A 740 7.39 -7.19 39.08
C ILE A 740 8.56 -6.42 39.69
N LEU A 741 8.60 -5.10 39.47
CA LEU A 741 9.75 -4.27 39.81
C LEU A 741 9.77 -3.82 41.28
N ILE A 742 8.64 -3.94 41.98
CA ILE A 742 8.49 -3.57 43.40
C ILE A 742 7.85 -4.77 44.13
N PRO A 743 8.65 -5.78 44.52
CA PRO A 743 8.13 -7.01 45.11
C PRO A 743 7.42 -6.80 46.45
N GLU A 744 7.78 -5.75 47.22
CA GLU A 744 7.18 -5.43 48.53
C GLU A 744 5.65 -5.26 48.48
N ASP A 745 5.14 -4.61 47.43
CA ASP A 745 3.73 -4.24 47.26
C ASP A 745 3.03 -5.05 46.14
N ALA A 746 3.63 -6.18 45.73
CA ALA A 746 3.22 -6.92 44.53
C ALA A 746 1.75 -7.33 44.55
N LYS A 747 1.22 -7.83 45.67
CA LYS A 747 -0.19 -8.26 45.79
C LYS A 747 -1.18 -7.13 45.50
N ALA A 748 -0.97 -5.97 46.10
CA ALA A 748 -1.85 -4.81 45.91
C ALA A 748 -1.83 -4.35 44.45
N HIS A 749 -0.64 -4.29 43.84
CA HIS A 749 -0.49 -3.93 42.44
C HIS A 749 -1.15 -4.95 41.49
N LEU A 750 -1.02 -6.25 41.75
CA LEU A 750 -1.70 -7.30 40.98
C LEU A 750 -3.22 -7.22 41.10
N GLU A 751 -3.76 -6.93 42.28
CA GLU A 751 -5.21 -6.71 42.43
C GLU A 751 -5.70 -5.52 41.61
N THR A 752 -4.96 -4.41 41.59
CA THR A 752 -5.31 -3.25 40.75
C THR A 752 -5.22 -3.59 39.27
N ALA A 753 -4.19 -4.34 38.85
CA ALA A 753 -4.00 -4.80 37.48
C ALA A 753 -5.15 -5.71 37.02
N THR A 754 -5.53 -6.72 37.81
CA THR A 754 -6.65 -7.61 37.49
C THR A 754 -7.98 -6.86 37.34
N LYS A 755 -8.25 -5.89 38.23
CA LYS A 755 -9.46 -5.03 38.14
C LYS A 755 -9.45 -4.20 36.85
N ALA A 756 -8.35 -3.51 36.55
CA ALA A 756 -8.21 -2.69 35.35
C ALA A 756 -8.32 -3.53 34.07
N CYS A 757 -7.69 -4.72 34.03
CA CYS A 757 -7.76 -5.62 32.89
C CYS A 757 -9.17 -6.15 32.64
N LYS A 758 -9.92 -6.50 33.71
CA LYS A 758 -11.33 -6.90 33.61
C LYS A 758 -12.21 -5.78 33.06
N MET A 759 -11.94 -4.52 33.44
CA MET A 759 -12.64 -3.37 32.85
C MET A 759 -12.32 -3.21 31.36
N ALA A 760 -11.07 -3.40 30.95
CA ALA A 760 -10.69 -3.38 29.53
C ALA A 760 -11.45 -4.44 28.71
N ILE A 761 -11.61 -5.65 29.25
CA ILE A 761 -12.36 -6.74 28.60
C ILE A 761 -13.86 -6.44 28.54
N LYS A 762 -14.44 -5.82 29.58
CA LYS A 762 -15.86 -5.43 29.60
C LYS A 762 -16.20 -4.40 28.53
N GLU A 763 -15.32 -3.41 28.33
CA GLU A 763 -15.49 -2.40 27.27
C GLU A 763 -15.42 -3.04 25.87
N HIS A 764 -14.35 -3.81 25.61
CA HIS A 764 -14.17 -4.52 24.35
C HIS A 764 -13.54 -5.89 24.56
N SER A 765 -14.35 -6.94 24.35
CA SER A 765 -13.95 -8.35 24.53
C SER A 765 -13.18 -8.94 23.35
N ASN A 766 -13.25 -8.32 22.16
CA ASN A 766 -12.66 -8.82 20.92
C ASN A 766 -11.13 -8.64 20.82
N ARG A 767 -10.48 -8.10 21.86
CA ARG A 767 -9.04 -7.80 21.85
C ARG A 767 -8.25 -8.87 22.60
N TRP A 768 -7.45 -9.65 21.88
CA TRP A 768 -6.67 -10.75 22.46
C TRP A 768 -5.61 -10.28 23.47
N GLN A 769 -5.03 -9.08 23.31
CA GLN A 769 -4.00 -8.58 24.23
C GLN A 769 -4.52 -8.43 25.67
N ASN A 770 -5.80 -8.07 25.82
CA ASN A 770 -6.43 -7.92 27.13
C ASN A 770 -6.53 -9.28 27.84
N TRP A 771 -6.95 -10.32 27.11
CA TRP A 771 -7.00 -11.69 27.62
C TRP A 771 -5.61 -12.24 27.93
N ASN A 772 -4.65 -12.02 27.03
CA ASN A 772 -3.27 -12.45 27.25
C ASN A 772 -2.65 -11.79 28.50
N LEU A 773 -2.84 -10.48 28.69
CA LEU A 773 -2.36 -9.77 29.88
C LEU A 773 -3.01 -10.32 31.16
N LEU A 774 -4.32 -10.58 31.15
CA LEU A 774 -4.99 -11.19 32.29
C LEU A 774 -4.44 -12.60 32.60
N GLY A 775 -4.12 -13.38 31.57
CA GLY A 775 -3.46 -14.67 31.73
C GLY A 775 -2.08 -14.56 32.39
N VAL A 776 -1.26 -13.62 31.93
CA VAL A 776 0.07 -13.34 32.50
C VAL A 776 -0.01 -12.88 33.97
N ILE A 777 -0.97 -12.01 34.31
CA ILE A 777 -1.17 -11.54 35.68
C ILE A 777 -1.51 -12.72 36.62
N ASN A 778 -2.32 -13.67 36.18
CA ASN A 778 -2.69 -14.86 36.96
C ASN A 778 -1.59 -15.95 36.99
N MET A 779 -0.54 -15.82 36.18
CA MET A 779 0.65 -16.68 36.22
C MET A 779 1.72 -16.22 37.20
N HIS A 780 1.58 -15.03 37.78
CA HIS A 780 2.53 -14.47 38.74
C HIS A 780 2.49 -15.25 40.06
N SER A 781 3.65 -15.44 40.71
CA SER A 781 3.80 -16.26 41.93
C SER A 781 2.86 -15.86 43.06
N GLU A 782 2.72 -14.55 43.30
CA GLU A 782 1.90 -13.99 44.39
C GLU A 782 0.38 -14.07 44.17
N ASN A 783 -0.10 -14.32 42.95
CA ASN A 783 -1.53 -14.36 42.61
C ASN A 783 -1.82 -15.51 41.63
N GLU A 784 -1.33 -16.70 42.00
CA GLU A 784 -1.32 -17.86 41.12
C GLU A 784 -2.72 -18.46 40.96
N ASN A 785 -3.30 -18.27 39.77
CA ASN A 785 -4.53 -18.93 39.34
C ASN A 785 -4.34 -19.51 37.94
N LEU A 786 -3.66 -20.66 37.89
CA LEU A 786 -3.27 -21.35 36.65
C LEU A 786 -4.48 -21.74 35.77
N PRO A 787 -5.61 -22.24 36.30
CA PRO A 787 -6.78 -22.56 35.47
C PRO A 787 -7.37 -21.32 34.76
N LEU A 788 -7.45 -20.20 35.48
CA LEU A 788 -7.90 -18.95 34.89
C LEU A 788 -6.90 -18.42 33.84
N ALA A 789 -5.60 -18.56 34.11
CA ALA A 789 -4.57 -18.21 33.14
C ALA A 789 -4.70 -19.02 31.85
N GLN A 790 -4.90 -20.34 31.96
CA GLN A 790 -5.13 -21.23 30.83
C GLN A 790 -6.34 -20.79 30.00
N HIS A 791 -7.48 -20.53 30.66
CA HIS A 791 -8.67 -20.04 30.00
C HIS A 791 -8.40 -18.74 29.22
N CYS A 792 -7.71 -17.77 29.85
CA CYS A 792 -7.41 -16.49 29.23
C CYS A 792 -6.49 -16.64 28.00
N PHE A 793 -5.45 -17.48 28.06
CA PHE A 793 -4.58 -17.72 26.91
C PHE A 793 -5.30 -18.44 25.77
N ILE A 794 -6.16 -19.41 26.08
CA ILE A 794 -6.99 -20.08 25.07
C ILE A 794 -7.95 -19.08 24.41
N GLN A 795 -8.61 -18.19 25.18
CA GLN A 795 -9.44 -17.13 24.61
C GLN A 795 -8.65 -16.20 23.70
N ALA A 796 -7.43 -15.81 24.10
CA ALA A 796 -6.56 -14.98 23.26
C ALA A 796 -6.22 -15.65 21.92
N VAL A 797 -5.87 -16.94 21.94
CA VAL A 797 -5.57 -17.74 20.73
C VAL A 797 -6.82 -17.98 19.87
N MET A 798 -7.99 -18.12 20.49
CA MET A 798 -9.26 -18.28 19.77
C MET A 798 -9.67 -17.00 19.03
N LEU A 799 -9.40 -15.83 19.61
CA LEU A 799 -9.60 -14.53 18.96
C LEU A 799 -8.63 -14.32 17.81
N GLU A 800 -7.34 -14.63 17.99
CA GLU A 800 -6.34 -14.52 16.93
C GLU A 800 -5.45 -15.77 16.83
N LYS A 801 -5.78 -16.68 15.91
CA LYS A 801 -5.05 -17.98 15.80
C LYS A 801 -3.55 -17.85 15.52
N LYS A 802 -3.12 -16.75 14.91
CA LYS A 802 -1.71 -16.48 14.54
C LYS A 802 -0.92 -15.77 15.65
N CYS A 803 -1.49 -15.56 16.84
CA CYS A 803 -0.79 -14.84 17.92
C CYS A 803 0.29 -15.70 18.58
N TYR A 804 1.55 -15.55 18.14
CA TYR A 804 2.69 -16.28 18.70
C TYR A 804 2.95 -15.95 20.18
N ILE A 805 2.64 -14.72 20.64
CA ILE A 805 2.82 -14.31 22.04
C ILE A 805 1.94 -15.13 22.98
N ALA A 806 0.65 -15.30 22.67
CA ALA A 806 -0.23 -16.09 23.52
C ALA A 806 0.11 -17.58 23.48
N TRP A 807 0.53 -18.11 22.32
CA TRP A 807 1.03 -19.49 22.21
C TRP A 807 2.27 -19.74 23.06
N THR A 808 3.24 -18.81 23.06
CA THR A 808 4.43 -18.94 23.92
C THR A 808 4.09 -18.85 25.40
N ASN A 809 3.23 -17.90 25.81
CA ASN A 809 2.77 -17.81 27.20
C ASN A 809 2.01 -19.07 27.65
N LEU A 810 1.22 -19.67 26.76
CA LEU A 810 0.56 -20.95 27.00
C LEU A 810 1.58 -22.10 27.13
N GLY A 811 2.64 -22.10 26.31
CA GLY A 811 3.75 -23.06 26.42
C GLY A 811 4.47 -22.95 27.77
N VAL A 812 4.76 -21.73 28.24
CA VAL A 812 5.36 -21.49 29.56
C VAL A 812 4.42 -21.96 30.68
N LEU A 813 3.11 -21.73 30.57
CA LEU A 813 2.13 -22.27 31.51
C LEU A 813 2.20 -23.81 31.57
N TYR A 814 2.34 -24.49 30.43
CA TYR A 814 2.47 -25.94 30.40
C TYR A 814 3.80 -26.44 30.96
N ILE A 815 4.91 -25.71 30.81
CA ILE A 815 6.15 -26.00 31.54
C ILE A 815 5.88 -25.94 33.05
N LYS A 816 5.20 -24.89 33.55
CA LYS A 816 4.86 -24.77 34.98
C LYS A 816 3.97 -25.90 35.49
N LEU A 817 3.07 -26.41 34.65
CA LEU A 817 2.22 -27.56 34.96
C LEU A 817 2.94 -28.92 34.80
N ASN A 818 4.23 -28.92 34.43
CA ASN A 818 5.02 -30.10 34.08
C ASN A 818 4.45 -30.91 32.89
N GLU A 819 3.63 -30.30 32.04
CA GLU A 819 3.04 -30.89 30.83
C GLU A 819 3.94 -30.65 29.61
N VAL A 820 5.11 -31.28 29.61
CA VAL A 820 6.20 -31.03 28.64
C VAL A 820 5.76 -31.23 27.18
N ARG A 821 4.88 -32.21 26.90
CA ARG A 821 4.40 -32.48 25.54
C ARG A 821 3.56 -31.32 24.99
N LEU A 822 2.59 -30.85 25.77
CA LEU A 822 1.73 -29.72 25.40
C LEU A 822 2.54 -28.43 25.31
N ALA A 823 3.54 -28.26 26.18
CA ALA A 823 4.48 -27.14 26.09
C ALA A 823 5.21 -27.12 24.75
N ASN A 824 5.79 -28.26 24.34
CA ASN A 824 6.48 -28.36 23.05
C ASN A 824 5.54 -28.07 21.86
N GLU A 825 4.32 -28.61 21.88
CA GLU A 825 3.31 -28.31 20.86
C GLU A 825 2.98 -26.82 20.80
N ALA A 826 2.80 -26.15 21.94
CA ALA A 826 2.52 -24.72 21.99
C ALA A 826 3.68 -23.88 21.41
N PHE A 827 4.93 -24.21 21.73
CA PHE A 827 6.09 -23.52 21.18
C PHE A 827 6.28 -23.78 19.67
N THR A 828 6.07 -25.01 19.21
CA THR A 828 6.12 -25.29 17.75
C THR A 828 5.05 -24.51 16.98
N ARG A 829 3.84 -24.35 17.53
CA ARG A 829 2.78 -23.50 16.95
C ARG A 829 3.18 -22.02 16.92
N ALA A 830 3.85 -21.54 17.97
CA ALA A 830 4.38 -20.17 18.00
C ALA A 830 5.45 -19.96 16.92
N GLN A 831 6.37 -20.91 16.74
CA GLN A 831 7.41 -20.86 15.70
C GLN A 831 6.84 -20.92 14.29
N GLN A 832 5.83 -21.76 14.05
CA GLN A 832 5.11 -21.81 12.77
C GLN A 832 4.45 -20.47 12.45
N SER A 833 4.03 -19.73 13.47
CA SER A 833 3.44 -18.40 13.30
C SER A 833 4.51 -17.31 13.10
N SER A 834 5.61 -17.36 13.85
CA SER A 834 6.76 -16.47 13.71
C SER A 834 8.08 -17.19 14.07
N PRO A 835 8.89 -17.59 13.07
CA PRO A 835 10.17 -18.26 13.31
C PRO A 835 11.25 -17.37 13.94
N VAL A 836 11.08 -16.05 13.85
CA VAL A 836 12.05 -15.05 14.33
C VAL A 836 11.88 -14.75 15.82
N TYR A 837 10.75 -15.17 16.42
CA TYR A 837 10.46 -14.85 17.82
C TYR A 837 11.28 -15.72 18.78
N ALA A 838 12.30 -15.12 19.41
CA ALA A 838 13.27 -15.81 20.26
C ALA A 838 12.63 -16.59 21.41
N ASN A 839 11.62 -16.05 22.10
CA ASN A 839 11.04 -16.68 23.29
C ASN A 839 10.42 -18.05 23.01
N ALA A 840 9.98 -18.32 21.77
CA ALA A 840 9.48 -19.64 21.39
C ALA A 840 10.62 -20.67 21.34
N TRP A 841 11.78 -20.29 20.81
CA TRP A 841 12.99 -21.13 20.80
C TRP A 841 13.57 -21.32 22.19
N ILE A 842 13.57 -20.28 23.01
CA ILE A 842 13.99 -20.35 24.42
C ILE A 842 13.10 -21.34 25.18
N GLY A 843 11.77 -21.27 24.98
CA GLY A 843 10.83 -22.22 25.58
C GLY A 843 11.09 -23.67 25.17
N GLN A 844 11.44 -23.92 23.91
CA GLN A 844 11.87 -25.26 23.48
C GLN A 844 13.22 -25.68 24.08
N ALA A 845 14.17 -24.76 24.22
CA ALA A 845 15.44 -25.04 24.88
C ALA A 845 15.23 -25.46 26.34
N MET A 846 14.33 -24.78 27.06
CA MET A 846 13.91 -25.15 28.41
C MET A 846 13.20 -26.51 28.46
N VAL A 847 12.39 -26.84 27.44
CA VAL A 847 11.79 -28.17 27.30
C VAL A 847 12.87 -29.24 27.12
N ALA A 848 13.84 -29.04 26.23
CA ALA A 848 14.96 -29.97 26.03
C ALA A 848 15.78 -30.15 27.32
N GLU A 849 16.03 -29.07 28.04
CA GLU A 849 16.68 -29.10 29.36
C GLU A 849 15.87 -29.91 30.38
N SER A 850 14.55 -29.73 30.44
CA SER A 850 13.67 -30.51 31.34
C SER A 850 13.63 -32.00 31.02
N ILE A 851 13.83 -32.37 29.75
CA ILE A 851 13.94 -33.76 29.28
C ILE A 851 15.34 -34.33 29.60
N GLY A 852 16.34 -33.46 29.73
CA GLY A 852 17.75 -33.82 29.95
C GLY A 852 18.55 -34.03 28.66
N ASP A 853 18.03 -33.59 27.51
CA ASP A 853 18.79 -33.62 26.25
C ASP A 853 19.76 -32.43 26.17
N ARG A 854 21.00 -32.71 26.59
CA ARG A 854 22.07 -31.71 26.70
C ARG A 854 22.52 -31.16 25.35
N GLU A 855 22.53 -32.00 24.32
CA GLU A 855 23.06 -31.61 23.01
C GLU A 855 22.03 -30.71 22.30
N GLU A 856 20.75 -31.08 22.34
CA GLU A 856 19.68 -30.27 21.77
C GLU A 856 19.50 -28.94 22.51
N ALA A 857 19.54 -28.93 23.85
CA ALA A 857 19.44 -27.71 24.64
C ALA A 857 20.56 -26.71 24.29
N PHE A 858 21.81 -27.17 24.20
CA PHE A 858 22.94 -26.32 23.80
C PHE A 858 22.75 -25.70 22.41
N ASP A 859 22.37 -26.50 21.42
CA ASP A 859 22.18 -26.02 20.06
C ASP A 859 21.00 -25.04 19.95
N LEU A 860 19.90 -25.28 20.69
CA LEU A 860 18.76 -24.36 20.76
C LEU A 860 19.13 -23.04 21.42
N PHE A 861 19.83 -23.04 22.57
CA PHE A 861 20.29 -21.81 23.21
C PHE A 861 21.30 -21.05 22.35
N ARG A 862 22.20 -21.76 21.66
CA ARG A 862 23.12 -21.16 20.69
C ARG A 862 22.36 -20.53 19.53
N HIS A 863 21.34 -21.19 19.01
CA HIS A 863 20.49 -20.66 17.95
C HIS A 863 19.74 -19.40 18.43
N CYS A 864 19.27 -19.38 19.68
CA CYS A 864 18.63 -18.20 20.27
C CYS A 864 19.53 -16.96 20.23
N GLN A 865 20.84 -17.13 20.39
CA GLN A 865 21.82 -16.04 20.34
C GLN A 865 21.98 -15.41 18.95
N GLN A 866 21.44 -16.02 17.89
CA GLN A 866 21.40 -15.43 16.55
C GLN A 866 20.26 -14.40 16.38
N PHE A 867 19.31 -14.38 17.30
CA PHE A 867 18.21 -13.42 17.32
C PHE A 867 18.55 -12.19 18.18
N ASP A 868 17.53 -11.40 18.50
CA ASP A 868 17.65 -10.31 19.46
C ASP A 868 18.08 -10.83 20.83
N TYR A 869 18.89 -10.02 21.52
CA TYR A 869 19.36 -10.35 22.86
C TYR A 869 18.18 -10.60 23.81
N HIS A 870 18.23 -11.74 24.51
CA HIS A 870 17.28 -12.11 25.55
C HIS A 870 18.06 -12.60 26.78
N PRO A 871 17.71 -12.16 28.00
CA PRO A 871 18.50 -12.47 29.20
C PRO A 871 18.59 -13.98 29.48
N GLU A 872 17.48 -14.71 29.34
CA GLU A 872 17.39 -16.15 29.55
C GLU A 872 18.17 -16.94 28.48
N ALA A 873 18.20 -16.48 27.24
CA ALA A 873 19.02 -17.10 26.20
C ALA A 873 20.51 -16.93 26.50
N ALA A 874 20.92 -15.74 26.91
CA ALA A 874 22.30 -15.45 27.29
C ALA A 874 22.75 -16.29 28.49
N LEU A 875 21.90 -16.39 29.52
CA LEU A 875 22.17 -17.18 30.72
C LEU A 875 22.22 -18.68 30.40
N GLY A 876 21.25 -19.21 29.64
CA GLY A 876 21.22 -20.61 29.22
C GLY A 876 22.43 -20.99 28.35
N PHE A 877 22.78 -20.14 27.38
CA PHE A 877 23.95 -20.37 26.54
C PHE A 877 25.26 -20.34 27.36
N ALA A 878 25.42 -19.37 28.26
CA ALA A 878 26.59 -19.30 29.14
C ALA A 878 26.69 -20.50 30.09
N HIS A 879 25.55 -20.95 30.64
CA HIS A 879 25.48 -22.13 31.49
C HIS A 879 25.99 -23.38 30.75
N TRP A 880 25.43 -23.68 29.57
CA TRP A 880 25.83 -24.85 28.80
C TRP A 880 27.29 -24.78 28.34
N VAL A 881 27.77 -23.61 27.90
CA VAL A 881 29.18 -23.45 27.56
C VAL A 881 30.08 -23.73 28.77
N CYS A 882 29.74 -23.20 29.95
CA CYS A 882 30.51 -23.45 31.17
C CYS A 882 30.46 -24.92 31.62
N GLU A 883 29.30 -25.58 31.52
CA GLU A 883 29.15 -27.00 31.84
C GLU A 883 29.98 -27.88 30.90
N MET A 884 29.90 -27.61 29.60
CA MET A 884 30.67 -28.31 28.59
C MET A 884 32.18 -28.13 28.81
N LEU A 885 32.62 -26.95 29.26
CA LEU A 885 34.03 -26.70 29.56
C LEU A 885 34.51 -27.29 30.90
N SER A 886 33.59 -27.54 31.84
CA SER A 886 33.92 -28.07 33.18
C SER A 886 33.95 -29.60 33.23
N THR A 887 33.24 -30.26 32.31
CA THR A 887 33.14 -31.73 32.26
C THR A 887 34.41 -32.38 31.69
N PRO A 888 35.07 -33.31 32.40
CA PRO A 888 36.26 -33.99 31.88
C PRO A 888 35.94 -34.86 30.66
N GLY A 889 36.75 -34.80 29.60
CA GLY A 889 36.61 -35.62 28.38
C GLY A 889 35.54 -35.17 27.38
N SER A 890 34.69 -34.19 27.73
CA SER A 890 33.68 -33.64 26.81
C SER A 890 34.30 -32.82 25.66
N GLY A 891 35.42 -32.14 25.94
CA GLY A 891 36.16 -31.32 24.97
C GLY A 891 36.83 -32.11 23.85
N ASP A 892 36.99 -33.43 24.00
CA ASP A 892 37.56 -34.30 22.97
C ASP A 892 36.54 -34.71 21.91
N LYS A 893 35.23 -34.56 22.21
CA LYS A 893 34.17 -34.80 21.21
C LYS A 893 34.35 -33.82 20.05
N PRO A 894 34.38 -34.30 18.79
CA PRO A 894 34.72 -33.47 17.63
C PRO A 894 33.76 -32.29 17.42
N ARG A 895 32.47 -32.46 17.73
CA ARG A 895 31.47 -31.38 17.62
C ARG A 895 31.70 -30.24 18.61
N ILE A 896 31.98 -30.57 19.87
CA ILE A 896 32.20 -29.59 20.95
C ILE A 896 33.53 -28.89 20.76
N LYS A 897 34.56 -29.65 20.38
CA LYS A 897 35.84 -29.10 19.95
C LYS A 897 35.66 -28.10 18.81
N HIS A 898 34.87 -28.46 17.80
CA HIS A 898 34.54 -27.54 16.70
C HIS A 898 33.78 -26.29 17.19
N ALA A 899 32.79 -26.44 18.07
CA ALA A 899 32.05 -25.31 18.62
C ALA A 899 32.93 -24.34 19.42
N ILE A 900 33.88 -24.86 20.20
CA ILE A 900 34.79 -24.04 21.00
C ILE A 900 35.88 -23.42 20.13
N GLU A 901 36.58 -24.22 19.31
CA GLU A 901 37.76 -23.79 18.56
C GLU A 901 37.43 -23.03 17.26
N HIS A 902 36.39 -23.46 16.53
CA HIS A 902 36.04 -22.86 15.24
C HIS A 902 34.89 -21.86 15.34
N MET A 903 33.93 -22.08 16.23
CA MET A 903 32.80 -21.16 16.42
C MET A 903 32.98 -20.19 17.59
N TYR A 904 34.12 -20.24 18.30
CA TYR A 904 34.44 -19.33 19.42
C TYR A 904 33.32 -19.22 20.47
N ALA A 905 32.64 -20.33 20.77
CA ALA A 905 31.49 -20.33 21.68
C ALA A 905 31.80 -19.72 23.06
N ASP A 906 33.03 -19.86 23.55
CA ASP A 906 33.46 -19.28 24.82
C ASP A 906 33.63 -17.74 24.79
N VAL A 907 33.94 -17.15 23.64
CA VAL A 907 33.94 -15.68 23.45
C VAL A 907 32.50 -15.17 23.37
N HIS A 908 31.66 -15.82 22.55
CA HIS A 908 30.27 -15.41 22.40
C HIS A 908 29.47 -15.56 23.70
N ALA A 909 29.72 -16.62 24.48
CA ALA A 909 29.13 -16.77 25.80
C ALA A 909 29.60 -15.70 26.77
N LEU A 910 30.88 -15.29 26.69
CA LEU A 910 31.42 -14.22 27.51
C LEU A 910 30.75 -12.88 27.16
N ASP A 911 30.56 -12.59 25.88
CA ASP A 911 29.84 -11.39 25.46
C ASP A 911 28.38 -11.45 25.95
N ALA A 912 27.66 -12.54 25.69
CA ALA A 912 26.27 -12.68 26.11
C ALA A 912 26.08 -12.48 27.63
N ILE A 913 26.94 -13.08 28.47
CA ILE A 913 26.84 -12.92 29.92
C ILE A 913 27.23 -11.51 30.40
N ASN A 914 28.14 -10.83 29.69
CA ASN A 914 28.48 -9.44 30.01
C ASN A 914 27.28 -8.52 29.79
N TRP A 915 26.54 -8.71 28.69
CA TRP A 915 25.29 -8.00 28.44
C TRP A 915 24.24 -8.30 29.51
N TYR A 916 24.12 -9.56 29.94
CA TYR A 916 23.24 -9.95 31.05
C TYR A 916 23.55 -9.22 32.35
N VAL A 917 24.80 -9.25 32.80
CA VAL A 917 25.20 -8.62 34.07
C VAL A 917 25.07 -7.09 34.02
N GLN A 918 25.25 -6.47 32.86
CA GLN A 918 25.09 -5.02 32.69
C GLN A 918 23.63 -4.59 32.64
N ASN A 919 22.76 -5.36 31.97
CA ASN A 919 21.36 -5.00 31.78
C ASN A 919 20.52 -5.34 33.02
N GLU A 920 20.80 -6.48 33.65
CA GLU A 920 20.06 -7.01 34.80
C GLU A 920 20.87 -6.86 36.11
N GLU A 921 21.27 -5.64 36.44
CA GLU A 921 22.16 -5.37 37.58
C GLU A 921 21.65 -5.92 38.92
N THR A 922 20.33 -5.85 39.15
CA THR A 922 19.68 -6.29 40.39
C THR A 922 19.36 -7.78 40.40
N GLU A 923 19.15 -8.38 39.22
CA GLU A 923 18.81 -9.81 39.10
C GLU A 923 20.05 -10.68 38.86
N ALA A 924 21.24 -10.08 38.75
CA ALA A 924 22.51 -10.78 38.57
C ALA A 924 22.73 -11.83 39.68
N THR A 925 22.40 -13.08 39.37
CA THR A 925 22.53 -14.20 40.29
C THR A 925 23.99 -14.55 40.54
N THR A 926 24.27 -15.19 41.67
CA THR A 926 25.59 -15.77 41.97
C THR A 926 26.09 -16.67 40.84
N ALA A 927 25.20 -17.42 40.19
CA ALA A 927 25.53 -18.28 39.05
C ALA A 927 26.01 -17.48 37.83
N SER A 928 25.30 -16.41 37.46
CA SER A 928 25.65 -15.56 36.30
C SER A 928 27.04 -14.93 36.45
N LEU A 929 27.34 -14.37 37.63
CA LEU A 929 28.64 -13.79 37.94
C LEU A 929 29.75 -14.85 38.00
N SER A 930 29.40 -16.08 38.40
CA SER A 930 30.33 -17.21 38.38
C SER A 930 30.70 -17.65 36.96
N PHE A 931 29.72 -17.70 36.04
CA PHE A 931 29.97 -17.97 34.62
C PHE A 931 30.83 -16.87 34.01
N GLN A 932 30.52 -15.60 34.29
CA GLN A 932 31.31 -14.45 33.84
C GLN A 932 32.75 -14.54 34.35
N GLY A 933 32.95 -14.76 35.65
CA GLY A 933 34.27 -14.91 36.25
C GLY A 933 35.06 -16.09 35.67
N PHE A 934 34.41 -17.23 35.45
CA PHE A 934 35.03 -18.41 34.85
C PHE A 934 35.48 -18.17 33.40
N LEU A 935 34.63 -17.56 32.58
CA LEU A 935 34.94 -17.24 31.18
C LEU A 935 36.04 -16.18 31.07
N TYR A 936 36.03 -15.13 31.91
CA TYR A 936 37.13 -14.16 31.99
C TYR A 936 38.44 -14.81 32.39
N ALA A 937 38.43 -15.70 33.39
CA ALA A 937 39.62 -16.44 33.82
C ALA A 937 40.23 -17.26 32.68
N ARG A 938 39.38 -17.92 31.87
CA ARG A 938 39.79 -18.70 30.70
C ARG A 938 40.41 -17.83 29.61
N LYS A 939 39.86 -16.63 29.38
CA LYS A 939 40.40 -15.63 28.43
C LYS A 939 41.58 -14.83 28.98
N LYS A 940 42.07 -15.17 30.19
CA LYS A 940 43.18 -14.51 30.89
C LYS A 940 42.91 -13.04 31.26
N LEU A 941 41.63 -12.66 31.37
CA LEU A 941 41.17 -11.34 31.82
C LEU A 941 41.01 -11.33 33.35
N TYR A 942 42.12 -11.56 34.06
CA TYR A 942 42.09 -11.89 35.49
C TYR A 942 41.51 -10.79 36.38
N ARG A 943 41.74 -9.50 36.07
CA ARG A 943 41.21 -8.38 36.87
C ARG A 943 39.68 -8.35 36.86
N GLN A 944 39.08 -8.46 35.68
CA GLN A 944 37.63 -8.53 35.50
C GLN A 944 37.04 -9.80 36.13
N ALA A 945 37.77 -10.92 36.05
CA ALA A 945 37.36 -12.16 36.73
C ALA A 945 37.28 -11.97 38.25
N ILE A 946 38.26 -11.29 38.86
CA ILE A 946 38.25 -10.99 40.30
C ILE A 946 37.08 -10.08 40.65
N GLU A 947 36.80 -9.03 39.87
CA GLU A 947 35.64 -8.16 40.08
C GLU A 947 34.33 -8.96 40.05
N ALA A 948 34.15 -9.84 39.07
CA ALA A 948 32.97 -10.70 38.97
C ALA A 948 32.84 -11.65 40.17
N PHE A 949 33.91 -12.38 40.53
CA PHE A 949 33.88 -13.32 41.66
C PHE A 949 33.75 -12.62 43.02
N THR A 950 34.36 -11.46 43.22
CA THR A 950 34.18 -10.69 44.46
C THR A 950 32.73 -10.23 44.62
N ARG A 951 32.08 -9.82 43.53
CA ARG A 951 30.66 -9.48 43.52
C ARG A 951 29.79 -10.71 43.81
N ALA A 952 30.12 -11.87 43.22
CA ALA A 952 29.45 -13.14 43.50
C ALA A 952 29.58 -13.56 44.97
N CYS A 953 30.76 -13.45 45.58
CA CYS A 953 30.99 -13.79 46.98
C CYS A 953 30.21 -12.90 47.96
N LYS A 954 29.90 -11.64 47.58
CA LYS A 954 29.07 -10.74 48.40
C LYS A 954 27.60 -11.13 48.40
N LEU A 955 27.10 -11.69 47.29
CA LEU A 955 25.72 -12.12 47.13
C LEU A 955 25.48 -13.55 47.68
N CYS A 956 26.53 -14.37 47.73
CA CYS A 956 26.43 -15.76 48.16
C CYS A 956 26.42 -15.91 49.69
N GLU A 957 25.45 -16.65 50.21
CA GLU A 957 25.41 -17.07 51.63
C GLU A 957 26.61 -17.97 51.99
N PRO A 958 27.08 -17.96 53.25
CA PRO A 958 28.18 -18.81 53.67
C PRO A 958 27.82 -20.30 53.52
N GLY A 959 28.62 -21.03 52.74
CA GLY A 959 28.41 -22.45 52.44
C GLY A 959 29.39 -23.00 51.41
N ALA A 960 29.19 -24.25 50.99
CA ALA A 960 30.11 -24.96 50.09
C ALA A 960 30.30 -24.27 48.72
N ASP A 961 29.29 -23.57 48.21
CA ASP A 961 29.40 -22.84 46.95
C ASP A 961 30.22 -21.56 47.09
N ARG A 962 30.09 -20.86 48.21
CA ARG A 962 30.94 -19.70 48.52
C ARG A 962 32.41 -20.10 48.68
N ASP A 963 32.67 -21.26 49.29
CA ASP A 963 34.00 -21.84 49.40
C ASP A 963 34.64 -22.09 48.01
N LYS A 964 33.87 -22.61 47.04
CA LYS A 964 34.33 -22.78 45.65
C LYS A 964 34.68 -21.44 45.00
N LEU A 965 33.88 -20.40 45.24
CA LEU A 965 34.14 -19.07 44.69
C LEU A 965 35.42 -18.45 45.27
N TYR A 966 35.62 -18.52 46.59
CA TYR A 966 36.86 -18.07 47.21
C TYR A 966 38.08 -18.86 46.77
N THR A 967 37.93 -20.17 46.52
CA THR A 967 38.98 -20.99 45.93
C THR A 967 39.40 -20.45 44.56
N ASN A 968 38.44 -20.18 43.68
CA ASN A 968 38.70 -19.61 42.36
C ASN A 968 39.35 -18.23 42.45
N LEU A 969 38.85 -17.39 43.35
CA LEU A 969 39.34 -16.03 43.59
C LEU A 969 40.79 -16.02 44.12
N GLY A 970 41.13 -16.94 45.04
CA GLY A 970 42.50 -17.15 45.49
C GLY A 970 43.46 -17.50 44.35
N TYR A 971 43.08 -18.44 43.49
CA TYR A 971 43.89 -18.78 42.31
C TYR A 971 44.02 -17.63 41.31
N LEU A 972 43.00 -16.78 41.18
CA LEU A 972 43.08 -15.60 40.31
C LEU A 972 44.08 -14.56 40.84
N TYR A 973 44.09 -14.31 42.15
CA TYR A 973 45.10 -13.44 42.76
C TYR A 973 46.52 -13.99 42.58
N LEU A 974 46.70 -15.32 42.66
CA LEU A 974 47.99 -15.94 42.32
C LEU A 974 48.37 -15.71 40.85
N LYS A 975 47.42 -15.61 39.91
CA LYS A 975 47.75 -15.30 38.51
C LYS A 975 48.15 -13.84 38.28
N ILE A 976 47.64 -12.90 39.08
CA ILE A 976 48.02 -11.47 39.03
C ILE A 976 49.27 -11.17 39.88
N ASP A 977 49.74 -12.17 40.63
CA ASP A 977 50.90 -12.06 41.53
C ASP A 977 50.64 -11.17 42.76
N GLN A 978 49.44 -11.33 43.36
CA GLN A 978 49.04 -10.71 44.63
C GLN A 978 48.89 -11.78 45.72
N PRO A 979 49.99 -12.31 46.26
CA PRO A 979 49.97 -13.52 47.10
C PRO A 979 49.30 -13.31 48.47
N GLU A 980 49.41 -12.12 49.06
CA GLU A 980 48.77 -11.82 50.36
C GLU A 980 47.24 -11.88 50.28
N GLN A 981 46.67 -11.31 49.22
CA GLN A 981 45.23 -11.35 48.96
C GLN A 981 44.75 -12.76 48.62
N ALA A 982 45.59 -13.54 47.92
CA ALA A 982 45.32 -14.96 47.66
C ALA A 982 45.27 -15.77 48.96
N ALA A 983 46.24 -15.59 49.86
CA ALA A 983 46.28 -16.25 51.15
C ALA A 983 45.05 -15.90 52.00
N HIS A 984 44.67 -14.62 52.03
CA HIS A 984 43.44 -14.19 52.72
C HIS A 984 42.19 -14.88 52.14
N ALA A 985 42.02 -14.88 50.81
CA ALA A 985 40.84 -15.50 50.19
C ALA A 985 40.77 -17.01 50.48
N LEU A 986 41.91 -17.71 50.48
CA LEU A 986 41.96 -19.15 50.71
C LEU A 986 41.80 -19.51 52.19
N ASN A 987 42.27 -18.67 53.11
CA ASN A 987 42.02 -18.83 54.56
C ASN A 987 40.54 -18.62 54.93
N THR A 988 39.78 -17.86 54.14
CA THR A 988 38.34 -17.68 54.40
C THR A 988 37.47 -18.89 54.06
N VAL A 989 38.04 -19.93 53.44
CA VAL A 989 37.34 -21.17 53.08
C VAL A 989 37.12 -22.02 54.33
N ALA A 990 35.86 -22.36 54.64
CA ALA A 990 35.52 -23.12 55.84
C ALA A 990 35.75 -24.63 55.66
N HIS A 991 35.39 -25.19 54.49
CA HIS A 991 35.61 -26.60 54.16
C HIS A 991 36.73 -26.76 53.13
N ALA A 992 37.97 -26.70 53.61
CA ALA A 992 39.14 -26.79 52.74
C ALA A 992 39.30 -28.20 52.15
N THR A 993 38.95 -28.35 50.87
CA THR A 993 39.31 -29.52 50.06
C THR A 993 40.77 -29.44 49.60
N PHE A 994 41.25 -30.45 48.87
CA PHE A 994 42.61 -30.51 48.33
C PHE A 994 43.06 -29.24 47.57
N LYS A 995 42.18 -28.65 46.74
CA LYS A 995 42.50 -27.47 45.91
C LYS A 995 42.81 -26.20 46.74
N PRO A 996 41.92 -25.73 47.63
CA PRO A 996 42.20 -24.53 48.44
C PRO A 996 43.51 -24.63 49.25
N ILE A 997 43.79 -25.80 49.85
CA ILE A 997 44.98 -26.01 50.68
C ILE A 997 46.26 -25.87 49.84
N ILE A 998 46.28 -26.46 48.64
CA ILE A 998 47.42 -26.32 47.73
C ILE A 998 47.56 -24.90 47.20
N GLY A 999 46.45 -24.24 46.87
CA GLY A 999 46.47 -22.83 46.49
C GLY A 999 47.10 -21.97 47.59
N LEU A 1000 46.84 -22.31 48.86
CA LEU A 1000 47.31 -21.55 50.02
C LEU A 1000 48.82 -21.76 50.24
N ALA A 1001 49.29 -23.00 50.11
CA ALA A 1001 50.74 -23.27 50.08
C ALA A 1001 51.42 -22.48 48.95
N GLN A 1002 50.85 -22.51 47.74
CA GLN A 1002 51.38 -21.75 46.61
C GLN A 1002 51.37 -20.22 46.85
N ALA A 1003 50.38 -19.70 47.57
CA ALA A 1003 50.33 -18.30 47.96
C ALA A 1003 51.48 -17.92 48.90
N TYR A 1004 51.73 -18.73 49.93
CA TYR A 1004 52.85 -18.50 50.84
C TYR A 1004 54.21 -18.65 50.16
N TYR A 1005 54.36 -19.60 49.24
CA TYR A 1005 55.58 -19.70 48.42
C TYR A 1005 55.86 -18.38 47.66
N ARG A 1006 54.85 -17.84 46.98
CA ARG A 1006 54.99 -16.56 46.24
C ARG A 1006 55.14 -15.34 47.14
N ALA A 1007 54.61 -15.37 48.35
CA ALA A 1007 54.85 -14.34 49.36
C ALA A 1007 56.28 -14.40 49.95
N GLY A 1008 57.07 -15.43 49.63
CA GLY A 1008 58.40 -15.67 50.20
C GLY A 1008 58.39 -16.41 51.55
N GLN A 1009 57.23 -16.86 52.03
CA GLN A 1009 57.06 -17.63 53.27
C GLN A 1009 57.27 -19.14 53.01
N LEU A 1010 58.51 -19.51 52.69
CA LEU A 1010 58.87 -20.85 52.24
C LEU A 1010 58.61 -21.94 53.29
N GLN A 1011 58.86 -21.65 54.58
CA GLN A 1011 58.69 -22.61 55.67
C GLN A 1011 57.22 -23.01 55.89
N GLU A 1012 56.33 -22.03 55.86
CA GLU A 1012 54.89 -22.24 56.01
C GLU A 1012 54.31 -22.99 54.81
N SER A 1013 54.73 -22.63 53.60
CA SER A 1013 54.32 -23.37 52.40
C SER A 1013 54.80 -24.83 52.43
N TYR A 1014 56.01 -25.08 52.91
CA TYR A 1014 56.56 -26.44 52.97
C TYR A 1014 55.83 -27.32 54.00
N SER A 1015 55.51 -26.75 55.18
CA SER A 1015 54.78 -27.49 56.21
C SER A 1015 53.37 -27.88 55.74
N ILE A 1016 52.70 -27.00 54.98
CA ILE A 1016 51.39 -27.28 54.39
C ILE A 1016 51.50 -28.38 53.35
N TYR A 1017 52.46 -28.32 52.43
CA TYR A 1017 52.63 -29.38 51.44
C TYR A 1017 52.94 -30.74 52.07
N ASN A 1018 53.79 -30.78 53.11
CA ASN A 1018 54.06 -32.01 53.86
C ASN A 1018 52.80 -32.57 54.55
N SER A 1019 51.99 -31.69 55.16
CA SER A 1019 50.74 -32.10 55.80
C SER A 1019 49.75 -32.70 54.79
N VAL A 1020 49.70 -32.15 53.57
CA VAL A 1020 48.85 -32.66 52.49
C VAL A 1020 49.41 -33.96 51.94
N LEU A 1021 50.72 -34.07 51.75
CA LEU A 1021 51.37 -35.27 51.24
C LEU A 1021 51.07 -36.47 52.14
N ALA A 1022 51.20 -36.31 53.46
CA ALA A 1022 50.88 -37.35 54.46
C ALA A 1022 49.43 -37.86 54.40
N ASN A 1023 48.49 -37.03 53.95
CA ASN A 1023 47.08 -37.40 53.81
C ASN A 1023 46.73 -38.04 52.46
N VAL A 1024 47.63 -37.95 51.47
CA VAL A 1024 47.38 -38.36 50.06
C VAL A 1024 48.11 -39.64 49.69
N VAL A 1025 49.20 -39.98 50.39
CA VAL A 1025 49.90 -41.27 50.24
C VAL A 1025 48.87 -42.39 50.46
N ASP A 1026 48.67 -43.23 49.43
CA ASP A 1026 47.72 -44.36 49.30
C ASP A 1026 46.50 -44.16 48.37
N HIS A 1027 46.02 -42.92 48.12
CA HIS A 1027 44.78 -42.67 47.36
C HIS A 1027 44.94 -41.97 46.00
N GLY A 1028 46.15 -41.54 45.62
CA GLY A 1028 46.38 -40.90 44.32
C GLY A 1028 47.85 -40.54 44.04
N ASP A 1029 48.59 -41.51 43.50
CA ASP A 1029 50.03 -41.42 43.23
C ASP A 1029 50.40 -40.21 42.35
N ASP A 1030 49.56 -39.81 41.39
CA ASP A 1030 49.80 -38.66 40.49
C ASP A 1030 49.81 -37.31 41.24
N LYS A 1031 48.91 -37.17 42.22
CA LYS A 1031 48.80 -35.96 43.05
C LYS A 1031 49.98 -35.86 44.00
N ALA A 1032 50.40 -36.99 44.57
CA ALA A 1032 51.60 -37.05 45.40
C ALA A 1032 52.86 -36.69 44.59
N ALA A 1033 52.99 -37.23 43.37
CA ALA A 1033 54.12 -36.94 42.49
C ALA A 1033 54.22 -35.45 42.11
N THR A 1034 53.10 -34.82 41.77
CA THR A 1034 53.09 -33.38 41.45
C THR A 1034 53.40 -32.48 42.65
N ILE A 1035 52.98 -32.85 43.86
CA ILE A 1035 53.34 -32.16 45.10
C ILE A 1035 54.84 -32.29 45.38
N LEU A 1036 55.41 -33.49 45.23
CA LEU A 1036 56.84 -33.73 45.42
C LEU A 1036 57.70 -32.88 44.48
N VAL A 1037 57.28 -32.70 43.22
CA VAL A 1037 57.97 -31.80 42.26
C VAL A 1037 57.89 -30.34 42.72
N ALA A 1038 56.72 -29.89 43.18
CA ALA A 1038 56.57 -28.54 43.71
C ALA A 1038 57.45 -28.33 44.94
N MET A 1039 57.45 -29.27 45.89
CA MET A 1039 58.33 -29.23 47.06
C MET A 1039 59.80 -29.25 46.68
N ALA A 1040 60.21 -30.06 45.69
CA ALA A 1040 61.59 -30.09 45.21
C ALA A 1040 62.04 -28.72 44.67
N SER A 1041 61.19 -28.04 43.91
CA SER A 1041 61.49 -26.67 43.44
C SER A 1041 61.68 -25.68 44.59
N MET A 1042 60.90 -25.81 45.67
CA MET A 1042 61.00 -24.95 46.84
C MET A 1042 62.23 -25.24 47.71
N ILE A 1043 62.56 -26.53 47.89
CA ILE A 1043 63.73 -26.96 48.66
C ILE A 1043 65.02 -26.51 47.98
N TYR A 1044 65.06 -26.49 46.64
CA TYR A 1044 66.22 -25.99 45.91
C TYR A 1044 66.56 -24.55 46.30
N ASP A 1045 65.53 -23.70 46.45
CA ASP A 1045 65.68 -22.30 46.86
C ASP A 1045 66.04 -22.15 48.36
N PHE A 1046 65.66 -23.11 49.21
CA PHE A 1046 65.75 -23.00 50.69
C PHE A 1046 66.92 -23.77 51.32
N GLN A 1047 67.10 -25.05 50.99
CA GLN A 1047 68.03 -26.03 51.60
C GLN A 1047 69.10 -26.57 50.63
N GLY A 1048 68.94 -26.31 49.33
CA GLY A 1048 69.95 -26.61 48.31
C GLY A 1048 69.84 -28.00 47.67
N GLU A 1049 70.92 -28.43 47.04
CA GLU A 1049 70.94 -29.52 46.04
C GLU A 1049 70.61 -30.91 46.61
N ALA A 1050 71.16 -31.26 47.78
CA ALA A 1050 71.08 -32.62 48.31
C ALA A 1050 69.63 -33.03 48.64
N ASP A 1051 68.90 -32.16 49.34
CA ASP A 1051 67.51 -32.40 49.72
C ASP A 1051 66.54 -32.29 48.52
N THR A 1052 66.91 -31.51 47.50
CA THR A 1052 66.16 -31.47 46.24
C THR A 1052 66.25 -32.81 45.50
N LYS A 1053 67.45 -33.41 45.46
CA LYS A 1053 67.65 -34.73 44.84
C LYS A 1053 66.82 -35.79 45.54
N THR A 1054 66.73 -35.79 46.88
CA THR A 1054 65.98 -36.81 47.61
C THR A 1054 64.49 -36.79 47.27
N LEU A 1055 63.87 -35.61 47.22
CA LEU A 1055 62.47 -35.47 46.81
C LEU A 1055 62.21 -35.87 45.36
N LEU A 1056 63.12 -35.51 44.45
CA LEU A 1056 63.00 -35.91 43.04
C LEU A 1056 63.15 -37.42 42.87
N TYR A 1057 64.08 -38.06 43.60
CA TYR A 1057 64.20 -39.52 43.61
C TYR A 1057 62.95 -40.21 44.18
N GLN A 1058 62.37 -39.67 45.27
CA GLN A 1058 61.10 -40.16 45.80
C GLN A 1058 59.99 -40.07 44.76
N CYS A 1059 59.96 -39.00 43.96
CA CYS A 1059 58.99 -38.84 42.87
C CYS A 1059 59.21 -39.85 41.73
N VAL A 1060 60.47 -40.17 41.39
CA VAL A 1060 60.81 -41.14 40.32
C VAL A 1060 60.45 -42.58 40.71
N LEU A 1061 60.42 -42.89 42.01
CA LEU A 1061 60.02 -44.21 42.52
C LEU A 1061 58.50 -44.47 42.46
N LEU A 1062 57.68 -43.45 42.17
CA LEU A 1062 56.23 -43.59 42.05
C LEU A 1062 55.84 -44.19 40.68
N LYS A 1063 54.67 -44.85 40.61
CA LYS A 1063 54.21 -45.56 39.40
C LYS A 1063 53.94 -44.66 38.20
N GLU A 1064 53.45 -43.44 38.43
CA GLU A 1064 53.15 -42.45 37.39
C GLU A 1064 54.01 -41.20 37.59
N VAL A 1065 55.17 -41.17 36.95
CA VAL A 1065 56.10 -40.04 37.06
C VAL A 1065 55.67 -38.90 36.13
N PRO A 1066 55.41 -37.68 36.64
CA PRO A 1066 55.14 -36.52 35.82
C PRO A 1066 56.41 -36.13 35.05
N ILE A 1067 56.26 -35.85 33.75
CA ILE A 1067 57.39 -35.51 32.86
C ILE A 1067 58.16 -34.28 33.38
N GLN A 1068 57.47 -33.35 34.06
CA GLN A 1068 58.07 -32.18 34.68
C GLN A 1068 59.14 -32.56 35.72
N ALA A 1069 58.95 -33.64 36.49
CA ALA A 1069 59.94 -34.14 37.44
C ALA A 1069 61.22 -34.57 36.72
N LEU A 1070 61.06 -35.26 35.59
CA LEU A 1070 62.17 -35.73 34.76
C LEU A 1070 62.91 -34.54 34.12
N TYR A 1071 62.19 -33.50 33.67
CA TYR A 1071 62.81 -32.27 33.19
C TYR A 1071 63.57 -31.53 34.28
N SER A 1072 62.99 -31.35 35.47
CA SER A 1072 63.65 -30.66 36.58
C SER A 1072 64.86 -31.43 37.07
N ALA A 1073 64.78 -32.74 37.18
CA ALA A 1073 65.88 -33.58 37.62
C ALA A 1073 67.02 -33.62 36.58
N LEU A 1074 66.68 -33.65 35.29
CA LEU A 1074 67.67 -33.54 34.21
C LEU A 1074 68.34 -32.16 34.19
N ALA A 1075 67.57 -31.08 34.37
CA ALA A 1075 68.09 -29.73 34.44
C ALA A 1075 69.03 -29.54 35.65
N LEU A 1076 68.65 -30.07 36.83
CA LEU A 1076 69.47 -30.09 38.04
C LEU A 1076 70.79 -30.85 37.78
N GLY A 1077 70.71 -32.03 37.18
CA GLY A 1077 71.89 -32.80 36.79
C GLY A 1077 72.82 -32.02 35.85
N ILE A 1078 72.26 -31.35 34.84
CA ILE A 1078 73.03 -30.53 33.88
C ILE A 1078 73.70 -29.33 34.56
N LEU A 1079 72.99 -28.60 35.42
CA LEU A 1079 73.51 -27.43 36.13
C LEU A 1079 74.67 -27.80 37.07
N HIS A 1080 74.54 -28.91 37.79
CA HIS A 1080 75.51 -29.37 38.79
C HIS A 1080 76.53 -30.39 38.23
N ARG A 1081 76.47 -30.70 36.93
CA ARG A 1081 77.34 -31.66 36.22
C ARG A 1081 77.34 -33.08 36.81
N ASP A 1082 76.20 -33.53 37.32
CA ASP A 1082 76.03 -34.87 37.88
C ASP A 1082 75.66 -35.88 36.79
N ASN A 1083 76.69 -36.50 36.19
CA ASN A 1083 76.51 -37.42 35.06
C ASN A 1083 75.72 -38.70 35.44
N ALA A 1084 75.76 -39.13 36.71
CA ALA A 1084 75.06 -40.35 37.14
C ALA A 1084 73.55 -40.14 37.13
N LEU A 1085 73.10 -39.03 37.73
CA LEU A 1085 71.70 -38.61 37.74
C LEU A 1085 71.17 -38.38 36.32
N ILE A 1086 71.96 -37.75 35.45
CA ILE A 1086 71.57 -37.48 34.07
C ILE A 1086 71.34 -38.80 33.31
N HIS A 1087 72.25 -39.77 33.43
CA HIS A 1087 72.12 -41.04 32.70
C HIS A 1087 70.87 -41.85 33.09
N THR A 1088 70.51 -41.87 34.37
CA THR A 1088 69.30 -42.58 34.83
C THR A 1088 68.03 -41.93 34.29
N ILE A 1089 67.96 -40.60 34.34
CA ILE A 1089 66.78 -39.85 33.88
C ILE A 1089 66.65 -39.88 32.36
N LEU A 1090 67.77 -39.83 31.62
CA LEU A 1090 67.75 -39.95 30.16
C LEU A 1090 67.20 -41.29 29.69
N ALA A 1091 67.44 -42.37 30.44
CA ALA A 1091 66.86 -43.68 30.14
C ALA A 1091 65.32 -43.65 30.25
N GLU A 1092 64.78 -42.96 31.25
CA GLU A 1092 63.33 -42.80 31.44
C GLU A 1092 62.71 -41.81 30.44
N LEU A 1093 63.40 -40.72 30.10
CA LEU A 1093 62.94 -39.75 29.10
C LEU A 1093 62.88 -40.31 27.67
N ASN A 1094 63.65 -41.37 27.37
CA ASN A 1094 63.57 -42.04 26.07
C ASN A 1094 62.17 -42.60 25.77
N ALA A 1095 61.39 -42.97 26.79
CA ALA A 1095 60.00 -43.40 26.61
C ALA A 1095 59.10 -42.30 26.03
N TYR A 1096 59.44 -41.02 26.26
CA TYR A 1096 58.68 -39.85 25.81
C TYR A 1096 59.25 -39.23 24.52
N ALA A 1097 60.44 -39.66 24.08
CA ALA A 1097 61.15 -39.07 22.94
C ALA A 1097 60.40 -39.20 21.59
N PHE A 1098 59.48 -40.16 21.47
CA PHE A 1098 58.67 -40.38 20.27
C PHE A 1098 57.31 -39.66 20.30
N LYS A 1099 56.95 -38.99 21.40
CA LYS A 1099 55.72 -38.19 21.46
C LYS A 1099 55.99 -36.79 20.89
N LYS A 1100 55.14 -36.35 19.95
CA LYS A 1100 55.29 -35.08 19.24
C LYS A 1100 55.28 -33.85 20.16
N GLU A 1101 54.51 -33.90 21.24
CA GLU A 1101 54.33 -32.80 22.20
C GLU A 1101 55.61 -32.51 22.98
N TYR A 1102 56.26 -33.55 23.51
CA TYR A 1102 57.42 -33.45 24.39
C TYR A 1102 58.77 -33.44 23.64
N CYS A 1103 58.74 -33.76 22.34
CA CYS A 1103 59.96 -33.94 21.56
C CYS A 1103 60.87 -32.70 21.53
N ALA A 1104 60.31 -31.49 21.48
CA ALA A 1104 61.12 -30.26 21.41
C ALA A 1104 61.95 -30.04 22.68
N ASP A 1105 61.32 -30.13 23.86
CA ASP A 1105 61.95 -29.87 25.15
C ASP A 1105 62.92 -30.99 25.54
N VAL A 1106 62.55 -32.25 25.29
CA VAL A 1106 63.44 -33.41 25.46
C VAL A 1106 64.67 -33.24 24.57
N SER A 1107 64.49 -32.86 23.30
CA SER A 1107 65.58 -32.67 22.36
C SER A 1107 66.49 -31.50 22.74
N TYR A 1108 65.94 -30.43 23.32
CA TYR A 1108 66.70 -29.30 23.82
C TYR A 1108 67.61 -29.70 25.00
N LEU A 1109 67.05 -30.32 26.05
CA LEU A 1109 67.81 -30.69 27.25
C LEU A 1109 68.87 -31.78 26.93
N THR A 1110 68.51 -32.76 26.11
CA THR A 1110 69.46 -33.81 25.65
C THR A 1110 70.58 -33.24 24.80
N ALA A 1111 70.29 -32.27 23.92
CA ALA A 1111 71.34 -31.61 23.14
C ALA A 1111 72.30 -30.81 24.01
N HIS A 1112 71.80 -30.13 25.05
CA HIS A 1112 72.65 -29.41 26.01
C HIS A 1112 73.53 -30.34 26.84
N TYR A 1113 73.03 -31.52 27.21
CA TYR A 1113 73.85 -32.56 27.84
C TYR A 1113 75.01 -32.99 26.92
N ILE A 1114 74.70 -33.34 25.66
CA ILE A 1114 75.72 -33.76 24.69
C ILE A 1114 76.72 -32.64 24.41
N LEU A 1115 76.27 -31.37 24.41
CA LEU A 1115 77.14 -30.21 24.22
C LEU A 1115 78.22 -30.12 25.31
N ILE A 1116 77.85 -30.28 26.59
CA ILE A 1116 78.76 -30.14 27.73
C ILE A 1116 79.78 -31.28 27.78
N ASN A 1117 79.35 -32.52 27.49
CA ASN A 1117 80.19 -33.70 27.67
C ASN A 1117 80.92 -34.15 26.39
N GLU A 1118 80.31 -34.00 25.22
CA GLU A 1118 80.82 -34.57 23.95
C GLU A 1118 81.03 -33.55 22.83
N GLY A 1119 80.67 -32.29 23.06
CA GLY A 1119 80.91 -31.16 22.16
C GLY A 1119 79.80 -30.87 21.14
N ALA A 1120 79.88 -29.68 20.54
CA ALA A 1120 78.78 -29.08 19.76
C ALA A 1120 78.40 -29.86 18.48
N ARG A 1121 79.36 -30.53 17.82
CA ARG A 1121 79.10 -31.27 16.57
C ARG A 1121 78.22 -32.50 16.81
N ARG A 1122 78.44 -33.24 17.90
CA ARG A 1122 77.60 -34.42 18.23
C ARG A 1122 76.20 -34.01 18.65
N ALA A 1123 76.08 -32.91 19.40
CA ALA A 1123 74.79 -32.34 19.76
C ALA A 1123 73.99 -31.93 18.52
N LEU A 1124 74.64 -31.33 17.51
CA LEU A 1124 74.01 -31.02 16.23
C LEU A 1124 73.55 -32.28 15.47
N CYS A 1125 74.38 -33.33 15.40
CA CYS A 1125 74.00 -34.60 14.77
C CYS A 1125 72.74 -35.19 15.44
N TYR A 1126 72.67 -35.14 16.77
CA TYR A 1126 71.49 -35.58 17.52
C TYR A 1126 70.24 -34.74 17.19
N LEU A 1127 70.36 -33.41 17.15
CA LEU A 1127 69.24 -32.55 16.75
C LEU A 1127 68.76 -32.81 15.31
N GLN A 1128 69.69 -33.13 14.40
CA GLN A 1128 69.36 -33.50 13.02
C GLN A 1128 68.60 -34.83 12.94
N THR A 1129 68.96 -35.84 13.72
CA THR A 1129 68.20 -37.10 13.75
C THR A 1129 66.78 -36.88 14.25
N ARG A 1130 66.59 -36.02 15.26
CA ARG A 1130 65.26 -35.65 15.77
C ARG A 1130 64.42 -34.88 14.75
N ILE A 1131 64.99 -33.95 14.00
CA ILE A 1131 64.26 -33.26 12.91
C ILE A 1131 63.82 -34.24 11.83
N ARG A 1132 64.65 -35.24 11.48
CA ARG A 1132 64.29 -36.26 10.51
C ARG A 1132 63.09 -37.10 10.97
N MET A 1133 63.00 -37.37 12.27
CA MET A 1133 61.86 -38.07 12.87
C MET A 1133 60.58 -37.22 12.88
N PHE A 1134 60.69 -35.91 13.16
CA PHE A 1134 59.53 -34.99 13.22
C PHE A 1134 59.67 -33.79 12.27
N PRO A 1135 59.56 -34.01 10.95
CA PRO A 1135 59.79 -32.96 9.95
C PRO A 1135 58.74 -31.84 9.98
N HIS A 1136 57.57 -32.03 10.59
CA HIS A 1136 56.50 -31.02 10.66
C HIS A 1136 56.40 -30.30 12.02
N SER A 1137 57.36 -30.52 12.92
CA SER A 1137 57.41 -29.83 14.22
C SER A 1137 58.07 -28.46 14.07
N ARG A 1138 57.32 -27.39 14.40
CA ARG A 1138 57.83 -26.02 14.41
C ARG A 1138 58.78 -25.81 15.58
N ASN A 1139 58.36 -26.19 16.79
CA ASN A 1139 59.11 -25.96 18.03
C ASN A 1139 60.47 -26.67 18.02
N LEU A 1140 60.54 -27.88 17.46
CA LEU A 1140 61.81 -28.59 17.33
C LEU A 1140 62.75 -27.85 16.35
N ARG A 1141 62.23 -27.37 15.22
CA ARG A 1141 63.04 -26.65 14.24
C ARG A 1141 63.46 -25.26 14.73
N SER A 1142 62.66 -24.57 15.57
CA SER A 1142 63.09 -23.32 16.20
C SER A 1142 64.21 -23.56 17.22
N VAL A 1143 64.17 -24.66 17.97
CA VAL A 1143 65.29 -25.08 18.85
C VAL A 1143 66.57 -25.29 18.05
N VAL A 1144 66.51 -26.03 16.93
CA VAL A 1144 67.69 -26.26 16.09
C VAL A 1144 68.17 -24.99 15.40
N LEU A 1145 67.25 -24.14 14.94
CA LEU A 1145 67.59 -22.84 14.38
C LEU A 1145 68.36 -21.98 15.39
N LYS A 1146 67.89 -21.91 16.64
CA LYS A 1146 68.58 -21.21 17.73
C LYS A 1146 69.95 -21.82 18.01
N PHE A 1147 70.03 -23.14 18.13
CA PHE A 1147 71.30 -23.84 18.37
C PHE A 1147 72.34 -23.60 17.26
N LEU A 1148 71.91 -23.58 16.00
CA LEU A 1148 72.78 -23.26 14.87
C LEU A 1148 73.26 -21.81 14.87
N LEU A 1149 72.40 -20.86 15.27
CA LEU A 1149 72.77 -19.45 15.41
C LEU A 1149 73.76 -19.21 16.55
N ASP A 1150 73.60 -19.92 17.67
CA ASP A 1150 74.44 -19.73 18.87
C ASP A 1150 75.86 -20.31 18.70
N TYR A 1151 76.04 -21.43 17.98
CA TYR A 1151 77.34 -22.15 17.94
C TYR A 1151 77.99 -22.27 16.55
N PHE A 1152 77.26 -22.04 15.46
CA PHE A 1152 77.73 -22.29 14.08
C PHE A 1152 77.51 -21.09 13.14
N SER A 1153 77.29 -19.89 13.68
CA SER A 1153 77.05 -18.65 12.91
C SER A 1153 78.23 -18.26 12.00
N ASP A 1154 79.46 -18.49 12.44
CA ASP A 1154 80.66 -18.05 11.72
C ASP A 1154 81.10 -19.01 10.60
N ASP A 1155 80.67 -20.28 10.63
CA ASP A 1155 81.13 -21.33 9.71
C ASP A 1155 80.40 -21.27 8.35
N GLN A 1156 81.17 -21.04 7.27
CA GLN A 1156 80.65 -20.90 5.91
C GLN A 1156 79.80 -22.10 5.45
N ALA A 1157 80.14 -23.33 5.89
CA ALA A 1157 79.44 -24.54 5.47
C ALA A 1157 78.00 -24.61 6.03
N TYR A 1158 77.74 -23.99 7.18
CA TYR A 1158 76.45 -24.07 7.87
C TYR A 1158 75.52 -22.89 7.57
N ARG A 1159 76.04 -21.74 7.08
CA ARG A 1159 75.23 -20.54 6.76
C ARG A 1159 74.09 -20.79 5.76
N LEU A 1160 74.28 -21.67 4.77
CA LEU A 1160 73.21 -22.03 3.82
C LEU A 1160 72.16 -22.96 4.46
N ALA A 1161 72.58 -23.80 5.39
CA ALA A 1161 71.69 -24.69 6.11
C ALA A 1161 70.85 -23.93 7.15
N THR A 1162 71.43 -22.94 7.85
CA THR A 1162 70.73 -22.09 8.82
C THR A 1162 69.66 -21.24 8.15
N SER A 1163 69.98 -20.61 7.00
CA SER A 1163 69.03 -19.77 6.27
C SER A 1163 67.84 -20.59 5.72
N ASN A 1164 68.10 -21.79 5.18
CA ASN A 1164 67.04 -22.70 4.75
C ASN A 1164 66.17 -23.18 5.92
N MET A 1165 66.77 -23.49 7.08
CA MET A 1165 66.03 -23.86 8.27
C MET A 1165 65.14 -22.71 8.79
N GLY A 1166 65.65 -21.47 8.77
CA GLY A 1166 64.89 -20.25 9.08
C GLY A 1166 63.72 -20.02 8.12
N ARG A 1167 63.93 -20.23 6.82
CA ARG A 1167 62.85 -20.13 5.82
C ARG A 1167 61.78 -21.21 6.02
N ILE A 1168 62.20 -22.45 6.23
CA ILE A 1168 61.29 -23.59 6.40
C ILE A 1168 60.49 -23.50 7.71
N THR A 1169 61.08 -22.97 8.78
CA THR A 1169 60.35 -22.73 10.05
C THR A 1169 59.25 -21.70 9.88
N LEU A 1170 59.49 -20.63 9.13
CA LEU A 1170 58.47 -19.65 8.77
C LEU A 1170 57.39 -20.24 7.86
N THR A 1171 57.76 -21.00 6.81
CA THR A 1171 56.77 -21.61 5.93
C THR A 1171 55.91 -22.63 6.67
N LEU A 1172 56.48 -23.46 7.56
CA LEU A 1172 55.69 -24.36 8.39
C LEU A 1172 54.72 -23.64 9.33
N GLY A 1173 55.11 -22.45 9.82
CA GLY A 1173 54.21 -21.56 10.55
C GLY A 1173 53.02 -21.16 9.70
N HIS A 1174 53.25 -20.75 8.45
CA HIS A 1174 52.20 -20.31 7.53
C HIS A 1174 51.36 -21.44 6.92
N THR A 1175 51.92 -22.62 6.69
CA THR A 1175 51.19 -23.77 6.12
C THR A 1175 50.20 -24.38 7.11
N LYS A 1176 50.41 -24.17 8.42
CA LYS A 1176 49.40 -24.46 9.44
C LYS A 1176 48.46 -23.25 9.54
N GLN A 1177 47.51 -23.12 8.63
CA GLN A 1177 46.42 -22.11 8.69
C GLN A 1177 45.45 -22.35 9.86
N GLN A 1178 45.94 -22.49 11.09
CA GLN A 1178 45.10 -22.65 12.28
C GLN A 1178 45.64 -21.76 13.40
N ASN A 1179 45.08 -20.54 13.49
CA ASN A 1179 44.69 -19.70 14.66
C ASN A 1179 45.44 -19.82 16.01
N SER A 1180 46.61 -20.43 16.08
CA SER A 1180 47.31 -20.82 17.32
C SER A 1180 48.74 -20.31 17.39
N ILE A 1181 49.14 -19.45 16.43
CA ILE A 1181 50.44 -18.79 16.48
C ILE A 1181 50.25 -17.43 17.12
N LEU A 1182 50.81 -17.25 18.32
CA LEU A 1182 50.89 -15.94 18.93
C LEU A 1182 51.79 -15.03 18.10
N ALA A 1183 51.40 -13.76 17.93
CA ALA A 1183 52.18 -12.77 17.20
C ALA A 1183 53.60 -12.62 17.79
N SER A 1184 53.75 -12.79 19.11
CA SER A 1184 55.06 -12.80 19.79
C SER A 1184 55.93 -14.01 19.42
N GLU A 1185 55.36 -15.20 19.30
CA GLU A 1185 56.10 -16.39 18.88
C GLU A 1185 56.49 -16.30 17.40
N GLU A 1186 55.60 -15.77 16.56
CA GLU A 1186 55.93 -15.46 15.17
C GLU A 1186 57.03 -14.40 15.08
N ALA A 1187 56.95 -13.33 15.87
CA ALA A 1187 58.00 -12.31 15.99
C ALA A 1187 59.34 -12.92 16.40
N LEU A 1188 59.38 -13.79 17.42
CA LEU A 1188 60.61 -14.49 17.81
C LEU A 1188 61.16 -15.38 16.69
N THR A 1189 60.32 -16.14 16.00
CA THR A 1189 60.77 -16.97 14.87
C THR A 1189 61.24 -16.14 13.67
N THR A 1190 60.63 -14.99 13.41
CA THR A 1190 61.03 -14.06 12.35
C THR A 1190 62.33 -13.32 12.69
N ILE A 1191 62.58 -13.03 13.98
CA ILE A 1191 63.87 -12.53 14.47
C ILE A 1191 64.97 -13.56 14.21
N TYR A 1192 64.78 -14.82 14.61
CA TYR A 1192 65.78 -15.88 14.37
C TYR A 1192 66.00 -16.13 12.87
N ALA A 1193 64.94 -16.11 12.07
CA ALA A 1193 65.06 -16.23 10.62
C ALA A 1193 65.80 -15.04 9.99
N SER A 1194 65.59 -13.82 10.48
CA SER A 1194 66.35 -12.64 10.04
C SER A 1194 67.84 -12.78 10.33
N GLN A 1195 68.20 -13.21 11.55
CA GLN A 1195 69.60 -13.43 11.93
C GLN A 1195 70.26 -14.49 11.03
N ALA A 1196 69.54 -15.55 10.68
CA ALA A 1196 70.04 -16.60 9.79
C ALA A 1196 70.25 -16.12 8.34
N VAL A 1197 69.47 -15.13 7.88
CA VAL A 1197 69.54 -14.59 6.49
C VAL A 1197 70.50 -13.41 6.38
N SER A 1198 70.76 -12.68 7.47
CA SER A 1198 71.68 -11.53 7.55
C SER A 1198 73.02 -11.69 6.81
N PRO A 1199 73.76 -12.81 6.92
CA PRO A 1199 75.06 -12.95 6.24
C PRO A 1199 74.95 -13.22 4.73
N VAL A 1200 73.77 -13.54 4.21
CA VAL A 1200 73.53 -13.89 2.79
C VAL A 1200 72.78 -12.78 2.05
N ASP A 1201 71.77 -12.17 2.69
CA ASP A 1201 70.94 -11.10 2.11
C ASP A 1201 70.48 -10.11 3.19
N LYS A 1202 71.20 -8.99 3.28
CA LYS A 1202 70.89 -7.90 4.23
C LYS A 1202 69.52 -7.27 3.98
N THR A 1203 69.06 -7.21 2.74
CA THR A 1203 67.78 -6.56 2.40
C THR A 1203 66.59 -7.39 2.85
N CYS A 1204 66.66 -8.71 2.69
CA CYS A 1204 65.66 -9.65 3.18
C CYS A 1204 65.64 -9.69 4.72
N SER A 1205 66.82 -9.69 5.35
CA SER A 1205 66.97 -9.61 6.82
C SER A 1205 66.32 -8.34 7.41
N MET A 1206 66.50 -7.19 6.77
CA MET A 1206 65.84 -5.93 7.14
C MET A 1206 64.31 -6.03 7.04
N LYS A 1207 63.78 -6.57 5.94
CA LYS A 1207 62.33 -6.76 5.76
C LYS A 1207 61.74 -7.70 6.82
N LEU A 1208 62.46 -8.77 7.18
CA LEU A 1208 62.04 -9.70 8.23
C LEU A 1208 62.04 -9.06 9.62
N LEU A 1209 63.00 -8.20 9.93
CA LEU A 1209 63.01 -7.45 11.20
C LEU A 1209 61.91 -6.38 11.26
N GLN A 1210 61.69 -5.65 10.16
CA GLN A 1210 60.56 -4.73 10.05
C GLN A 1210 59.24 -5.47 10.27
N ARG A 1211 59.08 -6.66 9.69
CA ARG A 1211 57.91 -7.52 9.94
C ARG A 1211 57.84 -8.00 11.39
N ALA A 1212 58.95 -8.39 12.01
CA ALA A 1212 58.98 -8.81 13.41
C ALA A 1212 58.56 -7.66 14.36
N ILE A 1213 59.02 -6.44 14.10
CA ILE A 1213 58.64 -5.23 14.84
C ILE A 1213 57.17 -4.87 14.59
N LEU A 1214 56.67 -5.05 13.36
CA LEU A 1214 55.25 -4.86 13.07
C LEU A 1214 54.38 -5.87 13.83
N LEU A 1215 54.83 -7.11 13.97
CA LEU A 1215 54.14 -8.18 14.71
C LEU A 1215 54.21 -8.00 16.24
N SER A 1216 55.37 -7.59 16.76
CA SER A 1216 55.62 -7.37 18.19
C SER A 1216 56.41 -6.06 18.37
N PRO A 1217 55.72 -4.91 18.47
CA PRO A 1217 56.41 -3.61 18.52
C PRO A 1217 57.21 -3.43 19.80
N THR A 1218 56.88 -4.14 20.89
CA THR A 1218 57.53 -4.03 22.19
C THR A 1218 58.83 -4.86 22.32
N ASP A 1219 59.14 -5.73 21.36
CA ASP A 1219 60.33 -6.60 21.43
C ASP A 1219 61.64 -5.80 21.24
N GLN A 1220 62.40 -5.68 22.33
CA GLN A 1220 63.66 -4.93 22.35
C GLN A 1220 64.73 -5.54 21.42
N ARG A 1221 64.76 -6.87 21.32
CA ARG A 1221 65.75 -7.60 20.49
C ARG A 1221 65.63 -7.26 19.01
N ALA A 1222 64.40 -7.19 18.49
CA ALA A 1222 64.16 -6.87 17.07
C ALA A 1222 64.61 -5.44 16.74
N ARG A 1223 64.34 -4.48 17.64
CA ARG A 1223 64.74 -3.08 17.49
C ARG A 1223 66.26 -2.91 17.54
N GLN A 1224 66.92 -3.58 18.48
CA GLN A 1224 68.39 -3.57 18.58
C GLN A 1224 69.02 -4.13 17.31
N LEU A 1225 68.53 -5.26 16.80
CA LEU A 1225 69.04 -5.86 15.57
C LEU A 1225 68.80 -4.98 14.33
N LEU A 1226 67.63 -4.35 14.22
CA LEU A 1226 67.35 -3.39 13.14
C LEU A 1226 68.31 -2.19 13.20
N SER A 1227 68.52 -1.63 14.39
CA SER A 1227 69.45 -0.51 14.58
C SER A 1227 70.90 -0.88 14.22
N ALA A 1228 71.33 -2.10 14.55
CA ALA A 1228 72.66 -2.61 14.23
C ALA A 1228 72.85 -2.82 12.72
N ILE A 1229 71.80 -3.20 11.97
CA ILE A 1229 71.90 -3.35 10.52
C ILE A 1229 71.90 -1.98 9.82
N ILE A 1230 71.10 -1.02 10.28
CA ILE A 1230 71.09 0.36 9.76
C ILE A 1230 72.43 1.05 10.03
N ALA A 1231 73.05 0.84 11.19
CA ALA A 1231 74.35 1.42 11.50
C ALA A 1231 75.51 0.84 10.67
N ASN A 1232 75.34 -0.37 10.12
CA ASN A 1232 76.34 -1.11 9.34
C ASN A 1232 76.05 -1.12 7.81
N SER A 1233 75.04 -0.38 7.36
CA SER A 1233 74.68 -0.14 5.96
C SER A 1233 75.00 1.29 5.57
#